data_AF-A0A954RIB2-F1
#
_entry.id   AF-A0A954RIB2-F1
#
_cell.length_a   1.000
_cell.length_b   1.000
_cell.length_c   1.000
_cell.angle_alpha   90.00
_cell.angle_beta   90.00
_cell.angle_gamma   90.00
#
_symmetry.space_group_name_H-M   'P 1'
#
loop_
_entity.id
_entity.type
_entity.pdbx_description
1 polymer ?
#
loop_
_entity_poly.entity_id
_entity_poly.type
_entity_poly.pdbx_seq_one_letter_code
_entity_poly.pdbx_strand_id
1 'polypeptide(L)'
;MKRLVRAALIVLSLLVVGRATASESVFLSLDPMRYEQQGANWYRPDVLCRELCRQAVLVAARDELGMLTRDAVLREPELPGAIPLRIELANLQGEKIEYRLHTGEEIICNGEFRYSFAHNHSAMAMVATACEELSRGEFADGLRKINNGGSSKDRSALSADLVSSKHRAAEKRLAQWNFASQYVAVRQGHELLRNDPRSLEALSILARGYANLAAMSDHYLTNIRLAFIARSLIYSTRMIGVDPQSATGYLHQAYAFTLFGLTKDSVWQLTLAEEKNLSDEPAWLPLIREANEFDYKRLKERMRKKDANQQLAAYLTFRTVECSESQSLTIETGKLALAVSPACLRIYDGVHRVAGVSYQHATTTVPADIYRRVLVGAMPMLKAESSLVAPCCKDGEDLAVANDRAILATCLQTSSDRDDREPSVAVLGTIVEEINVLQIAQRLGFLSNSLAVDGTEEMEKVRPAFQHHPAAGFVEALGYDRHNAVAKRLAVSNVGSPDLSYISGYHLLRRGIDREWSLGESDANKYWALLNYQSTASELDYTLKMKQANEDTAVQFAKYMADINPFSPQRGYVLINKNWAAEREHVEQWLQRAESQPAIAGALAAQFERDDDLENAEKYWRIYIDAAPDYEAYAALARLLYRTERQSEAIQLCQEFLKHEDYGLSHGQMRQLIANTYMNQKDFNQALPFATAAAKETGAGWAMFTLASCLENLERYDEAAKVLRACDVRYQTPYHYQFVIRTGRGDLEEAWKLQRPILQKRLGAASADYQRHVAVHALLTSAYANSMQPLQNAAEFASTPFLIYYAAVEGGLPQLTEAAEALQRQDEASPELGELGRLIVSALSSKHVPSKDFENLLENASSAPFLGLTHFFYAWCLEQCGEEREKMVTHYTSATDYEQSLPTGLLASQHLRRIKAPPAKRQTFVGLQSPQ
;
A
#
# COMPACT_ATOMS: atom_id res chain seq x y z
N MET A 1 45.60 -39.07 20.44
CA MET A 1 44.33 -39.07 19.67
C MET A 1 43.80 -37.68 19.35
N LYS A 2 43.33 -36.85 20.30
CA LYS A 2 42.74 -35.52 19.98
C LYS A 2 43.65 -34.57 19.16
N ARG A 3 44.96 -34.58 19.41
CA ARG A 3 45.94 -33.80 18.61
C ARG A 3 46.16 -34.37 17.20
N LEU A 4 46.08 -35.69 17.04
CA LEU A 4 46.15 -36.39 15.74
C LEU A 4 44.87 -36.17 14.92
N VAL A 5 43.70 -36.15 15.56
CA VAL A 5 42.42 -35.80 14.91
C VAL A 5 42.42 -34.33 14.48
N ARG A 6 42.97 -33.41 15.30
CA ARG A 6 43.13 -31.99 14.91
C ARG A 6 44.12 -31.82 13.76
N ALA A 7 45.26 -32.51 13.78
CA ALA A 7 46.23 -32.45 12.69
C ALA A 7 45.67 -33.07 11.40
N ALA A 8 44.95 -34.20 11.49
CA ALA A 8 44.27 -34.81 10.35
C ALA A 8 43.14 -33.94 9.81
N LEU A 9 42.38 -33.23 10.66
CA LEU A 9 41.38 -32.25 10.22
C LEU A 9 42.02 -31.02 9.57
N ILE A 10 43.16 -30.54 10.07
CA ILE A 10 43.92 -29.43 9.47
C ILE A 10 44.50 -29.84 8.12
N VAL A 11 45.03 -31.07 8.02
CA VAL A 11 45.57 -31.61 6.77
C VAL A 11 44.45 -31.96 5.79
N LEU A 12 43.29 -32.45 6.23
CA LEU A 12 42.10 -32.60 5.36
C LEU A 12 41.56 -31.23 4.92
N SER A 13 41.51 -30.23 5.80
CA SER A 13 41.08 -28.89 5.39
C SER A 13 42.08 -28.24 4.43
N LEU A 14 43.37 -28.56 4.51
CA LEU A 14 44.38 -28.09 3.55
C LEU A 14 44.43 -28.92 2.25
N LEU A 15 44.02 -30.19 2.26
CA LEU A 15 43.94 -31.05 1.07
C LEU A 15 42.60 -30.95 0.33
N VAL A 16 41.53 -30.46 0.99
CA VAL A 16 40.21 -30.19 0.37
C VAL A 16 40.10 -28.76 -0.17
N VAL A 17 41.09 -27.89 0.06
CA VAL A 17 41.35 -26.75 -0.83
C VAL A 17 41.93 -27.31 -2.12
N GLY A 18 41.08 -27.96 -2.91
CA GLY A 18 41.35 -28.22 -4.31
C GLY A 18 41.75 -26.90 -4.95
N ARG A 19 42.71 -27.00 -5.87
CA ARG A 19 43.19 -25.89 -6.72
C ARG A 19 42.01 -25.25 -7.49
N ALA A 20 41.23 -24.40 -6.84
CA ALA A 20 40.59 -23.29 -7.51
C ALA A 20 41.71 -22.29 -7.75
N THR A 21 42.26 -22.30 -8.95
CA THR A 21 43.08 -21.18 -9.42
C THR A 21 42.25 -19.92 -9.22
N ALA A 22 42.76 -18.97 -8.45
CA ALA A 22 42.08 -17.77 -7.97
C ALA A 22 41.73 -16.74 -9.07
N SER A 23 41.38 -17.19 -10.28
CA SER A 23 41.18 -16.37 -11.47
C SER A 23 40.04 -16.86 -12.37
N GLU A 24 39.00 -17.51 -11.83
CA GLU A 24 37.86 -17.98 -12.66
C GLU A 24 36.49 -17.40 -12.27
N SER A 25 36.42 -16.56 -11.23
CA SER A 25 35.16 -15.98 -10.77
C SER A 25 35.24 -14.48 -10.47
N VAL A 26 34.13 -13.78 -10.63
CA VAL A 26 33.96 -12.37 -10.26
C VAL A 26 32.80 -12.21 -9.26
N PHE A 27 32.95 -11.26 -8.34
CA PHE A 27 31.89 -10.84 -7.42
C PHE A 27 31.62 -9.35 -7.60
N LEU A 28 30.40 -8.98 -8.02
CA LEU A 28 30.04 -7.58 -8.19
C LEU A 28 29.35 -7.06 -6.93
N SER A 29 30.11 -6.32 -6.12
CA SER A 29 29.62 -5.71 -4.88
C SER A 29 28.54 -4.66 -5.13
N LEU A 30 27.65 -4.46 -4.17
CA LEU A 30 26.73 -3.32 -4.16
C LEU A 30 27.52 -2.06 -3.83
N ASP A 31 27.51 -1.08 -4.74
CA ASP A 31 28.00 0.26 -4.37
C ASP A 31 26.95 0.88 -3.44
N PRO A 32 27.30 1.26 -2.19
CA PRO A 32 26.36 1.96 -1.33
C PRO A 32 25.93 3.23 -2.07
N MET A 33 24.63 3.32 -2.36
CA MET A 33 24.05 4.51 -2.95
C MET A 33 24.50 5.73 -2.15
N ARG A 34 25.34 6.57 -2.76
CA ARG A 34 25.67 7.87 -2.20
C ARG A 34 24.43 8.73 -2.33
N TYR A 35 23.72 8.86 -1.22
CA TYR A 35 22.65 9.82 -1.04
C TYR A 35 23.25 11.23 -0.92
N GLU A 36 23.97 11.67 -1.95
CA GLU A 36 24.29 13.09 -2.09
C GLU A 36 22.96 13.80 -2.39
N GLN A 37 22.74 14.96 -1.79
CA GLN A 37 21.53 15.79 -1.92
C GLN A 37 21.37 16.30 -3.36
N GLN A 38 21.22 15.40 -4.33
CA GLN A 38 20.77 15.72 -5.67
C GLN A 38 19.36 16.29 -5.50
N GLY A 39 19.16 17.50 -6.04
CA GLY A 39 17.91 18.25 -5.88
C GLY A 39 16.68 17.40 -6.19
N ALA A 40 15.53 17.82 -5.67
CA ALA A 40 14.26 17.10 -5.64
C ALA A 40 13.61 16.78 -7.02
N ASN A 41 14.38 16.34 -8.00
CA ASN A 41 13.89 15.79 -9.25
C ASN A 41 13.46 14.34 -9.01
N TRP A 42 12.24 14.17 -8.51
CA TRP A 42 11.56 12.89 -8.22
C TRP A 42 11.30 11.99 -9.46
N TYR A 43 11.97 12.25 -10.59
CA TYR A 43 11.44 12.03 -11.93
C TYR A 43 12.21 11.05 -12.84
N ARG A 44 13.29 10.39 -12.40
CA ARG A 44 14.08 9.52 -13.31
C ARG A 44 14.44 8.15 -12.71
N PRO A 45 14.35 7.05 -13.49
CA PRO A 45 14.68 5.68 -13.05
C PRO A 45 16.19 5.45 -13.03
N ASP A 46 16.89 6.19 -12.17
CA ASP A 46 18.33 6.07 -11.95
C ASP A 46 18.75 4.67 -11.46
N VAL A 47 17.92 4.03 -10.64
CA VAL A 47 18.17 2.70 -10.10
C VAL A 47 18.19 1.61 -11.18
N LEU A 48 17.29 1.67 -12.16
CA LEU A 48 17.23 0.66 -13.23
C LEU A 48 18.36 0.88 -14.25
N CYS A 49 18.69 2.14 -14.58
CA CYS A 49 19.87 2.45 -15.39
C CYS A 49 21.14 1.93 -14.72
N ARG A 50 21.28 2.12 -13.40
CA ARG A 50 22.40 1.59 -12.65
C ARG A 50 22.46 0.07 -12.74
N GLU A 51 21.33 -0.58 -12.57
CA GLU A 51 21.26 -2.03 -12.59
C GLU A 51 21.55 -2.60 -13.99
N LEU A 52 21.15 -1.92 -15.07
CA LEU A 52 21.53 -2.26 -16.45
C LEU A 52 23.04 -2.25 -16.63
N CYS A 53 23.73 -1.18 -16.21
CA CYS A 53 25.20 -1.12 -16.29
C CYS A 53 25.87 -2.21 -15.43
N ARG A 54 25.36 -2.46 -14.21
CA ARG A 54 25.86 -3.53 -13.33
C ARG A 54 25.73 -4.90 -13.95
N GLN A 55 24.55 -5.24 -14.45
CA GLN A 55 24.30 -6.54 -15.07
C GLN A 55 25.07 -6.70 -16.38
N ALA A 56 25.35 -5.62 -17.12
CA ALA A 56 26.21 -5.67 -18.30
C ALA A 56 27.65 -6.12 -17.97
N VAL A 57 28.20 -5.71 -16.82
CA VAL A 57 29.52 -6.20 -16.35
C VAL A 57 29.48 -7.69 -16.08
N LEU A 58 28.43 -8.18 -15.40
CA LEU A 58 28.28 -9.62 -15.11
C LEU A 58 28.05 -10.44 -16.39
N VAL A 59 27.25 -9.93 -17.31
CA VAL A 59 27.04 -10.53 -18.64
C VAL A 59 28.36 -10.59 -19.42
N ALA A 60 29.19 -9.54 -19.38
CA ALA A 60 30.51 -9.54 -19.99
C ALA A 60 31.42 -10.62 -19.41
N ALA A 61 31.52 -10.71 -18.08
CA ALA A 61 32.33 -11.71 -17.40
C ALA A 61 31.89 -13.13 -17.75
N ARG A 62 30.57 -13.39 -17.73
CA ARG A 62 30.02 -14.72 -17.95
C ARG A 62 30.05 -15.14 -19.41
N ASP A 63 29.49 -14.34 -20.30
CA ASP A 63 29.16 -14.78 -21.65
C ASP A 63 30.38 -14.65 -22.58
N GLU A 64 31.18 -13.58 -22.40
CA GLU A 64 32.37 -13.32 -23.22
C GLU A 64 33.63 -14.02 -22.69
N LEU A 65 33.77 -14.14 -21.36
CA LEU A 65 34.99 -14.69 -20.74
C LEU A 65 34.77 -16.07 -20.10
N GLY A 66 33.52 -16.54 -19.96
CA GLY A 66 33.22 -17.82 -19.32
C GLY A 66 33.50 -17.83 -17.81
N MET A 67 33.61 -16.66 -17.18
CA MET A 67 33.86 -16.54 -15.74
C MET A 67 32.59 -16.86 -14.95
N LEU A 68 32.76 -17.44 -13.77
CA LEU A 68 31.68 -17.63 -12.83
C LEU A 68 31.32 -16.28 -12.18
N THR A 69 30.04 -15.92 -12.21
CA THR A 69 29.56 -14.64 -11.67
C THR A 69 28.85 -14.81 -10.34
N ARG A 70 29.00 -13.81 -9.46
CA ARG A 70 28.20 -13.64 -8.25
C ARG A 70 27.75 -12.19 -8.11
N ASP A 71 26.48 -12.03 -7.77
CA ASP A 71 25.82 -10.75 -7.71
C ASP A 71 25.30 -10.44 -6.31
N ALA A 72 25.81 -9.36 -5.72
CA ALA A 72 25.36 -8.89 -4.43
C ALA A 72 23.89 -8.44 -4.43
N VAL A 73 23.34 -7.97 -5.57
CA VAL A 73 21.90 -7.61 -5.69
C VAL A 73 21.02 -8.85 -5.51
N LEU A 74 21.45 -9.98 -6.08
CA LEU A 74 20.76 -11.27 -5.93
C LEU A 74 21.10 -12.00 -4.61
N ARG A 75 21.89 -11.35 -3.74
CA ARG A 75 22.36 -11.85 -2.45
C ARG A 75 23.13 -13.16 -2.58
N GLU A 76 23.90 -13.30 -3.65
CA GLU A 76 24.83 -14.42 -3.80
C GLU A 76 26.09 -14.16 -2.96
N PRO A 77 26.67 -15.20 -2.32
CA PRO A 77 27.89 -15.03 -1.54
C PRO A 77 29.10 -14.78 -2.43
N GLU A 78 30.07 -14.02 -1.91
CA GLU A 78 31.38 -13.87 -2.53
C GLU A 78 32.15 -15.19 -2.44
N LEU A 79 32.59 -15.72 -3.58
CA LEU A 79 33.38 -16.95 -3.61
C LEU A 79 34.82 -16.68 -3.18
N PRO A 80 35.48 -17.63 -2.47
CA PRO A 80 36.90 -17.52 -2.17
C PRO A 80 37.75 -17.31 -3.42
N GLY A 81 38.49 -16.21 -3.49
CA GLY A 81 39.33 -15.87 -4.63
C GLY A 81 38.59 -15.28 -5.83
N ALA A 82 37.31 -14.91 -5.69
CA ALA A 82 36.64 -14.10 -6.69
C ALA A 82 37.29 -12.73 -6.81
N ILE A 83 37.35 -12.21 -8.04
CA ILE A 83 37.80 -10.85 -8.31
C ILE A 83 36.69 -9.89 -7.86
N PRO A 84 36.94 -9.01 -6.87
CA PRO A 84 35.94 -8.08 -6.38
C PRO A 84 35.78 -6.92 -7.36
N LEU A 85 34.60 -6.81 -7.96
CA LEU A 85 34.23 -5.74 -8.88
C LEU A 85 33.33 -4.72 -8.20
N ARG A 86 33.46 -3.46 -8.62
CA ARG A 86 32.53 -2.37 -8.28
C ARG A 86 32.40 -1.44 -9.48
N ILE A 87 31.18 -1.06 -9.83
CA ILE A 87 30.91 -0.05 -10.86
C ILE A 87 30.36 1.22 -10.22
N GLU A 88 31.07 2.33 -10.41
CA GLU A 88 30.63 3.66 -10.04
C GLU A 88 29.95 4.31 -11.25
N LEU A 89 28.81 4.96 -11.03
CA LEU A 89 28.10 5.69 -12.06
C LEU A 89 27.89 7.13 -11.64
N ALA A 90 28.01 8.05 -12.60
CA ALA A 90 27.73 9.46 -12.42
C ALA A 90 26.79 9.98 -13.52
N ASN A 91 26.15 11.12 -13.27
CA ASN A 91 25.24 11.78 -14.20
C ASN A 91 24.02 10.95 -14.62
N LEU A 92 23.51 10.07 -13.74
CA LEU A 92 22.31 9.25 -13.99
C LEU A 92 21.04 10.06 -14.31
N GLN A 93 21.05 11.37 -14.05
CA GLN A 93 19.94 12.28 -14.37
C GLN A 93 20.21 13.15 -15.61
N GLY A 94 21.36 13.03 -16.29
CA GLY A 94 21.74 13.83 -17.46
C GLY A 94 21.42 13.16 -18.80
N GLU A 95 21.89 13.75 -19.91
CA GLU A 95 21.89 13.14 -21.26
C GLU A 95 23.05 12.17 -21.49
N LYS A 96 23.84 11.93 -20.45
CA LYS A 96 25.00 11.03 -20.47
C LYS A 96 25.16 10.30 -19.15
N ILE A 97 25.54 9.03 -19.21
CA ILE A 97 25.95 8.24 -18.04
C ILE A 97 27.46 8.06 -18.13
N GLU A 98 28.16 8.49 -17.10
CA GLU A 98 29.58 8.19 -16.92
C GLU A 98 29.71 6.94 -16.06
N TYR A 99 30.61 6.04 -16.43
CA TYR A 99 30.84 4.80 -15.70
C TYR A 99 32.32 4.59 -15.41
N ARG A 100 32.62 3.99 -14.26
CA ARG A 100 33.97 3.54 -13.88
C ARG A 100 33.85 2.17 -13.24
N LEU A 101 34.47 1.17 -13.84
CA LEU A 101 34.56 -0.19 -13.33
C LEU A 101 35.90 -0.35 -12.60
N HIS A 102 35.82 -0.85 -11.38
CA HIS A 102 36.94 -1.01 -10.47
C HIS A 102 37.17 -2.48 -10.11
N THR A 103 38.43 -2.83 -9.84
CA THR A 103 38.85 -3.99 -9.04
C THR A 103 39.63 -3.49 -7.82
N GLY A 104 39.04 -3.59 -6.63
CA GLY A 104 39.58 -2.87 -5.46
C GLY A 104 39.67 -1.35 -5.72
N GLU A 105 40.87 -0.78 -5.63
CA GLU A 105 41.12 0.66 -5.88
C GLU A 105 41.45 0.97 -7.35
N GLU A 106 41.77 -0.04 -8.17
CA GLU A 106 42.18 0.16 -9.56
C GLU A 106 40.97 0.32 -10.48
N ILE A 107 40.99 1.33 -11.36
CA ILE A 107 40.00 1.49 -12.44
C ILE A 107 40.45 0.64 -13.64
N ILE A 108 39.66 -0.37 -14.00
CA ILE A 108 39.98 -1.29 -15.10
C ILE A 108 39.34 -0.86 -16.43
N CYS A 109 38.26 -0.09 -16.35
CA CYS A 109 37.53 0.44 -17.49
C CYS A 109 36.73 1.68 -17.05
N ASN A 110 36.69 2.72 -17.88
CA ASN A 110 35.85 3.89 -17.67
C ASN A 110 35.45 4.52 -19.00
N GLY A 111 34.29 5.15 -19.03
CA GLY A 111 33.78 5.79 -20.24
C GLY A 111 32.50 6.55 -19.98
N GLU A 112 31.87 6.98 -21.07
CA GLU A 112 30.55 7.58 -21.04
C GLU A 112 29.74 7.15 -22.25
N PHE A 113 28.42 7.07 -22.10
CA PHE A 113 27.50 6.94 -23.23
C PHE A 113 26.34 7.93 -23.09
N ARG A 114 25.82 8.38 -24.23
CA ARG A 114 24.72 9.33 -24.29
C ARG A 114 23.39 8.63 -24.48
N TYR A 115 22.35 9.21 -23.92
CA TYR A 115 20.97 8.76 -24.05
C TYR A 115 20.04 9.96 -23.90
N SER A 116 18.84 9.89 -24.48
CA SER A 116 17.88 10.98 -24.43
C SER A 116 16.57 10.53 -23.78
N PHE A 117 16.17 11.27 -22.74
CA PHE A 117 14.81 11.21 -22.18
C PHE A 117 13.85 12.16 -22.91
N ALA A 118 14.20 12.70 -24.08
CA ALA A 118 13.26 13.52 -24.84
C ALA A 118 11.95 12.74 -25.03
N HIS A 119 10.82 13.44 -24.87
CA HIS A 119 9.45 12.92 -24.71
C HIS A 119 8.95 11.92 -25.78
N ASN A 120 9.75 11.58 -26.79
CA ASN A 120 9.38 10.72 -27.92
C ASN A 120 10.18 9.42 -28.06
N HIS A 121 11.18 9.12 -27.21
CA HIS A 121 12.02 7.91 -27.36
C HIS A 121 12.04 7.00 -26.13
N SER A 122 12.22 5.70 -26.40
CA SER A 122 12.33 4.65 -25.39
C SER A 122 13.68 4.72 -24.66
N ALA A 123 13.78 5.59 -23.65
CA ALA A 123 15.03 5.83 -22.93
C ALA A 123 15.62 4.55 -22.34
N MET A 124 14.78 3.64 -21.80
CA MET A 124 15.25 2.37 -21.25
C MET A 124 15.79 1.42 -22.33
N ALA A 125 15.18 1.38 -23.52
CA ALA A 125 15.74 0.59 -24.62
C ALA A 125 17.10 1.13 -25.07
N MET A 126 17.27 2.46 -25.13
CA MET A 126 18.57 3.06 -25.48
C MET A 126 19.66 2.72 -24.46
N VAL A 127 19.35 2.80 -23.16
CA VAL A 127 20.31 2.42 -22.10
C VAL A 127 20.63 0.93 -22.18
N ALA A 128 19.63 0.06 -22.43
CA ALA A 128 19.85 -1.36 -22.63
C ALA A 128 20.74 -1.66 -23.85
N THR A 129 20.57 -0.93 -24.96
CA THR A 129 21.46 -1.00 -26.14
C THR A 129 22.90 -0.64 -25.79
N ALA A 130 23.12 0.51 -25.15
CA ALA A 130 24.46 0.92 -24.75
C ALA A 130 25.10 -0.08 -23.77
N CYS A 131 24.34 -0.59 -22.80
CA CYS A 131 24.83 -1.58 -21.84
C CYS A 131 25.17 -2.92 -22.50
N GLU A 132 24.39 -3.35 -23.49
CA GLU A 132 24.67 -4.56 -24.26
C GLU A 132 25.95 -4.40 -25.10
N GLU A 133 26.14 -3.25 -25.77
CA GLU A 133 27.36 -2.93 -26.52
C GLU A 133 28.59 -2.93 -25.60
N LEU A 134 28.50 -2.28 -24.43
CA LEU A 134 29.55 -2.27 -23.41
C LEU A 134 29.88 -3.69 -22.90
N SER A 135 28.86 -4.56 -22.78
CA SER A 135 29.05 -5.93 -22.32
C SER A 135 29.90 -6.78 -23.27
N ARG A 136 29.89 -6.48 -24.57
CA ARG A 136 30.68 -7.17 -25.60
C ARG A 136 32.00 -6.44 -25.93
N GLY A 137 32.08 -5.15 -25.61
CA GLY A 137 33.24 -4.30 -25.85
C GLY A 137 34.00 -3.99 -24.56
N GLU A 138 33.92 -2.73 -24.11
CA GLU A 138 34.82 -2.15 -23.10
C GLU A 138 34.84 -2.91 -21.76
N PHE A 139 33.70 -3.43 -21.29
CA PHE A 139 33.68 -4.23 -20.05
C PHE A 139 34.39 -5.57 -20.24
N ALA A 140 34.15 -6.26 -21.35
CA ALA A 140 34.85 -7.50 -21.65
C ALA A 140 36.36 -7.27 -21.80
N ASP A 141 36.77 -6.19 -22.46
CA ASP A 141 38.19 -5.80 -22.60
C ASP A 141 38.84 -5.46 -21.26
N GLY A 142 38.16 -4.71 -20.40
CA GLY A 142 38.62 -4.40 -19.04
C GLY A 142 38.82 -5.66 -18.20
N LEU A 143 37.86 -6.59 -18.25
CA LEU A 143 37.92 -7.85 -17.51
C LEU A 143 39.00 -8.81 -18.04
N ARG A 144 39.28 -8.81 -19.36
CA ARG A 144 40.40 -9.60 -19.93
C ARG A 144 41.76 -9.19 -19.37
N LYS A 145 41.97 -7.89 -19.11
CA LYS A 145 43.23 -7.36 -18.57
C LYS A 145 43.54 -7.92 -17.19
N ILE A 146 42.53 -8.08 -16.34
CA ILE A 146 42.70 -8.55 -14.96
C ILE A 146 42.60 -10.07 -14.82
N ASN A 147 42.04 -10.76 -15.82
CA ASN A 147 41.93 -12.22 -15.82
C ASN A 147 43.22 -12.95 -16.29
N ASN A 148 44.37 -12.25 -16.36
CA ASN A 148 45.67 -12.78 -16.78
C ASN A 148 45.67 -13.58 -18.10
N GLY A 149 44.74 -13.28 -19.02
CA GLY A 149 44.61 -14.00 -20.28
C GLY A 149 44.16 -15.47 -20.15
N GLY A 150 43.59 -15.87 -19.00
CA GLY A 150 42.97 -17.18 -18.83
C GLY A 150 41.95 -17.43 -19.94
N SER A 151 42.25 -18.37 -20.83
CA SER A 151 41.40 -18.68 -21.97
C SER A 151 40.08 -19.26 -21.50
N SER A 152 38.99 -18.96 -22.22
CA SER A 152 37.74 -19.70 -22.04
C SER A 152 38.04 -21.19 -22.09
N LYS A 153 37.63 -21.96 -21.08
CA LYS A 153 37.72 -23.43 -21.13
C LYS A 153 37.19 -23.91 -22.48
N ASP A 154 37.89 -24.86 -23.10
CA ASP A 154 37.41 -25.54 -24.30
C ASP A 154 35.99 -26.02 -24.06
N ARG A 155 35.03 -25.39 -24.74
CA ARG A 155 33.60 -25.63 -24.55
C ARG A 155 33.26 -26.91 -25.29
N SER A 156 32.93 -27.98 -24.58
CA SER A 156 32.42 -29.19 -25.23
C SER A 156 31.06 -28.88 -25.84
N ALA A 157 30.96 -28.86 -27.17
CA ALA A 157 29.70 -28.62 -27.86
C ALA A 157 28.65 -29.68 -27.46
N LEU A 158 27.46 -29.24 -27.03
CA LEU A 158 26.32 -30.15 -26.90
C LEU A 158 25.89 -30.69 -28.26
N SER A 159 25.35 -31.91 -28.28
CA SER A 159 24.71 -32.44 -29.48
C SER A 159 23.43 -31.68 -29.83
N ALA A 160 23.11 -31.60 -31.13
CA ALA A 160 21.91 -30.91 -31.62
C ALA A 160 20.60 -31.44 -30.99
N ASP A 161 20.50 -32.75 -30.78
CA ASP A 161 19.36 -33.38 -30.12
C ASP A 161 19.19 -32.92 -28.66
N LEU A 162 20.30 -32.76 -27.95
CA LEU A 162 20.30 -32.30 -26.56
C LEU A 162 19.93 -30.82 -26.48
N VAL A 163 20.42 -29.98 -27.41
CA VAL A 163 20.00 -28.57 -27.55
C VAL A 163 18.49 -28.47 -27.77
N SER A 164 17.95 -29.20 -28.75
CA SER A 164 16.52 -29.18 -29.07
C SER A 164 15.64 -29.68 -27.91
N SER A 165 16.06 -30.75 -27.21
CA SER A 165 15.32 -31.26 -26.05
C SER A 165 15.30 -30.28 -24.88
N LYS A 166 16.43 -29.62 -24.57
CA LYS A 166 16.52 -28.59 -23.53
C LYS A 166 15.71 -27.35 -23.87
N HIS A 167 15.76 -26.89 -25.12
CA HIS A 167 14.93 -25.78 -25.58
C HIS A 167 13.43 -26.06 -25.37
N ARG A 168 12.94 -27.22 -25.81
CA ARG A 168 11.54 -27.63 -25.61
C ARG A 168 11.16 -27.75 -24.13
N ALA A 169 12.08 -28.24 -23.29
CA ALA A 169 11.86 -28.31 -21.85
C ALA A 169 11.73 -26.91 -21.24
N ALA A 170 12.62 -25.98 -21.62
CA ALA A 170 12.59 -24.59 -21.16
C ALA A 170 11.32 -23.86 -21.60
N GLU A 171 10.88 -24.02 -22.86
CA GLU A 171 9.61 -23.44 -23.35
C GLU A 171 8.40 -23.92 -22.53
N LYS A 172 8.35 -25.22 -22.22
CA LYS A 172 7.29 -25.77 -21.36
C LYS A 172 7.33 -25.15 -19.95
N ARG A 173 8.51 -24.78 -19.45
CA ARG A 173 8.67 -24.12 -18.15
C ARG A 173 8.31 -22.63 -18.20
N LEU A 174 8.63 -21.93 -19.28
CA LEU A 174 8.22 -20.54 -19.48
C LEU A 174 6.69 -20.38 -19.46
N ALA A 175 5.96 -21.37 -19.97
CA ALA A 175 4.50 -21.43 -19.89
C ALA A 175 3.94 -21.62 -18.46
N GLN A 176 4.76 -22.05 -17.50
CA GLN A 176 4.37 -22.28 -16.11
C GLN A 176 4.70 -21.06 -15.24
N TRP A 177 3.68 -20.29 -14.86
CA TRP A 177 3.79 -19.06 -14.07
C TRP A 177 4.00 -19.32 -12.57
N ASN A 178 5.18 -19.86 -12.24
CA ASN A 178 5.71 -19.98 -10.88
C ASN A 178 7.24 -19.78 -10.89
N PHE A 179 7.77 -19.25 -9.79
CA PHE A 179 9.20 -18.88 -9.70
C PHE A 179 10.15 -20.05 -9.97
N ALA A 180 9.83 -21.26 -9.50
CA ALA A 180 10.69 -22.42 -9.65
C ALA A 180 10.85 -22.84 -11.11
N SER A 181 9.76 -22.80 -11.89
CA SER A 181 9.79 -23.14 -13.31
C SER A 181 10.61 -22.13 -14.11
N GLN A 182 10.44 -20.83 -13.84
CA GLN A 182 11.20 -19.79 -14.51
C GLN A 182 12.69 -19.83 -14.12
N TYR A 183 13.01 -20.08 -12.85
CA TYR A 183 14.37 -20.28 -12.38
C TYR A 183 15.09 -21.40 -13.12
N VAL A 184 14.43 -22.55 -13.31
CA VAL A 184 15.00 -23.67 -14.08
C VAL A 184 15.11 -23.32 -15.57
N ALA A 185 14.11 -22.64 -16.14
CA ALA A 185 14.15 -22.20 -17.53
C ALA A 185 15.37 -21.29 -17.80
N VAL A 186 15.67 -20.32 -16.93
CA VAL A 186 16.84 -19.45 -17.11
C VAL A 186 18.16 -20.21 -16.94
N ARG A 187 18.26 -21.19 -16.03
CA ARG A 187 19.46 -22.06 -15.92
C ARG A 187 19.70 -22.88 -17.17
N GLN A 188 18.63 -23.37 -17.79
CA GLN A 188 18.69 -24.08 -19.07
C GLN A 188 19.06 -23.13 -20.22
N GLY A 189 18.50 -21.92 -20.23
CA GLY A 189 18.86 -20.87 -21.19
C GLY A 189 20.35 -20.51 -21.14
N HIS A 190 20.92 -20.32 -19.94
CA HIS A 190 22.36 -20.07 -19.77
C HIS A 190 23.21 -21.25 -20.18
N GLU A 191 22.77 -22.47 -19.91
CA GLU A 191 23.47 -23.65 -20.39
C GLU A 191 23.49 -23.72 -21.92
N LEU A 192 22.37 -23.44 -22.58
CA LEU A 192 22.31 -23.37 -24.05
C LEU A 192 23.21 -22.25 -24.59
N LEU A 193 23.15 -21.05 -24.00
CA LEU A 193 23.95 -19.89 -24.41
C LEU A 193 25.45 -20.13 -24.25
N ARG A 194 25.88 -20.87 -23.21
CA ARG A 194 27.28 -21.28 -23.05
C ARG A 194 27.78 -22.08 -24.26
N ASN A 195 26.94 -22.89 -24.89
CA ASN A 195 27.31 -23.69 -26.06
C ASN A 195 27.34 -22.88 -27.35
N ASP A 196 26.36 -22.00 -27.53
CA ASP A 196 26.28 -21.08 -28.67
C ASP A 196 25.85 -19.68 -28.17
N PRO A 197 26.81 -18.75 -28.01
CA PRO A 197 26.53 -17.36 -27.59
C PRO A 197 25.62 -16.58 -28.54
N ARG A 198 25.41 -17.08 -29.77
CA ARG A 198 24.55 -16.45 -30.78
C ARG A 198 23.21 -17.20 -30.96
N SER A 199 22.91 -18.21 -30.14
CA SER A 199 21.64 -18.93 -30.23
C SER A 199 20.46 -18.01 -29.89
N LEU A 200 19.61 -17.76 -30.89
CA LEU A 200 18.37 -16.99 -30.73
C LEU A 200 17.41 -17.71 -29.77
N GLU A 201 17.40 -19.04 -29.77
CA GLU A 201 16.60 -19.86 -28.86
C GLU A 201 17.00 -19.65 -27.40
N ALA A 202 18.31 -19.67 -27.11
CA ALA A 202 18.83 -19.44 -25.77
C ALA A 202 18.53 -18.00 -25.29
N LEU A 203 18.76 -17.01 -26.15
CA LEU A 203 18.47 -15.61 -25.86
C LEU A 203 16.97 -15.36 -25.64
N SER A 204 16.11 -16.01 -26.42
CA SER A 204 14.65 -15.96 -26.26
C SER A 204 14.19 -16.52 -24.91
N ILE A 205 14.78 -17.65 -24.47
CA ILE A 205 14.51 -18.23 -23.15
C ILE A 205 14.95 -17.27 -22.05
N LEU A 206 16.15 -16.70 -22.14
CA LEU A 206 16.70 -15.81 -21.12
C LEU A 206 15.91 -14.51 -21.02
N ALA A 207 15.57 -13.89 -22.15
CA ALA A 207 14.73 -12.70 -22.18
C ALA A 207 13.38 -12.95 -21.50
N ARG A 208 12.62 -13.96 -21.92
CA ARG A 208 11.30 -14.26 -21.32
C ARG A 208 11.39 -14.75 -19.88
N GLY A 209 12.34 -15.64 -19.58
CA GLY A 209 12.49 -16.23 -18.26
C GLY A 209 12.84 -15.18 -17.19
N TYR A 210 13.76 -14.27 -17.49
CA TYR A 210 14.06 -13.17 -16.60
C TYR A 210 12.93 -12.14 -16.53
N ALA A 211 12.24 -11.84 -17.63
CA ALA A 211 11.06 -10.97 -17.59
C ALA A 211 9.95 -11.55 -16.68
N ASN A 212 9.71 -12.86 -16.76
CA ASN A 212 8.73 -13.54 -15.92
C ASN A 212 9.16 -13.56 -14.44
N LEU A 213 10.45 -13.79 -14.15
CA LEU A 213 10.97 -13.71 -12.78
C LEU A 213 10.81 -12.30 -12.21
N ALA A 214 11.20 -11.26 -12.96
CA ALA A 214 11.00 -9.86 -12.59
C ALA A 214 9.52 -9.58 -12.26
N ALA A 215 8.61 -9.93 -13.18
CA ALA A 215 7.17 -9.74 -13.04
C ALA A 215 6.56 -10.46 -11.83
N MET A 216 7.09 -11.63 -11.46
CA MET A 216 6.68 -12.37 -10.27
C MET A 216 7.33 -11.86 -8.98
N SER A 217 8.52 -11.27 -9.05
CA SER A 217 9.24 -10.69 -7.91
C SER A 217 8.90 -9.22 -7.63
N ASP A 218 7.92 -8.66 -8.37
CA ASP A 218 7.58 -7.23 -8.35
C ASP A 218 7.20 -6.72 -6.94
N HIS A 219 6.72 -7.63 -6.08
CA HIS A 219 6.30 -7.40 -4.70
C HIS A 219 7.32 -7.90 -3.66
N TYR A 220 8.50 -8.38 -4.05
CA TYR A 220 9.51 -8.79 -3.06
C TYR A 220 9.98 -7.58 -2.26
N LEU A 221 10.49 -7.84 -1.07
CA LEU A 221 10.88 -6.77 -0.16
C LEU A 221 12.17 -6.10 -0.63
N THR A 222 13.04 -6.83 -1.34
CA THR A 222 14.30 -6.29 -1.89
C THR A 222 14.29 -6.05 -3.40
N ASN A 223 15.35 -5.43 -3.91
CA ASN A 223 15.48 -5.04 -5.32
C ASN A 223 15.96 -6.13 -6.28
N ILE A 224 15.87 -7.42 -5.93
CA ILE A 224 16.30 -8.51 -6.83
C ILE A 224 15.60 -8.48 -8.20
N ARG A 225 14.38 -7.93 -8.26
CA ARG A 225 13.63 -7.72 -9.50
C ARG A 225 14.41 -6.88 -10.52
N LEU A 226 15.20 -5.91 -10.08
CA LEU A 226 15.92 -4.99 -10.96
C LEU A 226 16.99 -5.74 -11.75
N ALA A 227 17.71 -6.66 -11.10
CA ALA A 227 18.68 -7.52 -11.78
C ALA A 227 17.99 -8.41 -12.82
N PHE A 228 16.79 -8.93 -12.54
CA PHE A 228 16.01 -9.69 -13.51
C PHE A 228 15.55 -8.83 -14.69
N ILE A 229 15.04 -7.62 -14.46
CA ILE A 229 14.67 -6.66 -15.51
C ILE A 229 15.88 -6.37 -16.41
N ALA A 230 17.00 -6.01 -15.80
CA ALA A 230 18.22 -5.64 -16.52
C ALA A 230 18.75 -6.78 -17.39
N ARG A 231 18.82 -8.02 -16.85
CA ARG A 231 19.22 -9.20 -17.62
C ARG A 231 18.27 -9.47 -18.77
N SER A 232 16.96 -9.39 -18.55
CA SER A 232 15.95 -9.57 -19.61
C SER A 232 16.17 -8.60 -20.76
N LEU A 233 16.38 -7.31 -20.45
CA LEU A 233 16.57 -6.27 -21.45
C LEU A 233 17.87 -6.48 -22.22
N ILE A 234 19.00 -6.72 -21.54
CA ILE A 234 20.30 -6.99 -22.18
C ILE A 234 20.20 -8.20 -23.13
N TYR A 235 19.56 -9.29 -22.70
CA TYR A 235 19.42 -10.47 -23.56
C TYR A 235 18.50 -10.26 -24.76
N SER A 236 17.39 -9.54 -24.58
CA SER A 236 16.53 -9.17 -25.72
C SER A 236 17.23 -8.24 -26.72
N THR A 237 18.02 -7.29 -26.23
CA THR A 237 18.86 -6.41 -27.05
C THR A 237 19.95 -7.18 -27.80
N ARG A 238 20.61 -8.12 -27.12
CA ARG A 238 21.61 -8.98 -27.76
C ARG A 238 21.00 -9.80 -28.90
N MET A 239 19.75 -10.25 -28.72
CA MET A 239 19.00 -10.94 -29.77
C MET A 239 18.76 -10.06 -31.00
N ILE A 240 18.45 -8.78 -30.81
CA ILE A 240 18.39 -7.78 -31.90
C ILE A 240 19.76 -7.66 -32.58
N GLY A 241 20.85 -7.63 -31.80
CA GLY A 241 22.21 -7.57 -32.34
C GLY A 241 22.64 -8.81 -33.13
N VAL A 242 22.12 -10.00 -32.81
CA VAL A 242 22.40 -11.24 -33.54
C VAL A 242 21.74 -11.25 -34.92
N ASP A 243 20.49 -10.81 -35.00
CA ASP A 243 19.73 -10.68 -36.26
C ASP A 243 18.90 -9.38 -36.29
N PRO A 244 19.50 -8.26 -36.74
CA PRO A 244 18.83 -6.95 -36.74
C PRO A 244 17.67 -6.83 -37.74
N GLN A 245 17.57 -7.76 -38.70
CA GLN A 245 16.50 -7.77 -39.70
C GLN A 245 15.30 -8.60 -39.27
N SER A 246 15.43 -9.40 -38.20
CA SER A 246 14.35 -10.18 -37.63
C SER A 246 13.54 -9.37 -36.62
N ALA A 247 12.22 -9.45 -36.72
CA ALA A 247 11.30 -8.90 -35.75
C ALA A 247 11.43 -9.54 -34.35
N THR A 248 12.01 -10.74 -34.27
CA THR A 248 12.03 -11.58 -33.05
C THR A 248 12.64 -10.85 -31.85
N GLY A 249 13.77 -10.17 -32.05
CA GLY A 249 14.46 -9.37 -31.01
C GLY A 249 13.55 -8.31 -30.39
N TYR A 250 12.98 -7.48 -31.26
CA TYR A 250 12.07 -6.40 -30.90
C TYR A 250 10.81 -6.92 -30.20
N LEU A 251 10.20 -8.01 -30.67
CA LEU A 251 9.02 -8.60 -30.03
C LEU A 251 9.31 -9.09 -28.60
N HIS A 252 10.49 -9.69 -28.35
CA HIS A 252 10.84 -10.15 -26.99
C HIS A 252 11.18 -8.98 -26.06
N GLN A 253 11.72 -7.89 -26.61
CA GLN A 253 11.90 -6.67 -25.83
C GLN A 253 10.54 -6.02 -25.50
N ALA A 254 9.58 -6.02 -26.44
CA ALA A 254 8.20 -5.60 -26.18
C ALA A 254 7.53 -6.45 -25.08
N TYR A 255 7.70 -7.77 -25.14
CA TYR A 255 7.23 -8.70 -24.09
C TYR A 255 7.75 -8.29 -22.70
N ALA A 256 9.06 -8.03 -22.60
CA ALA A 256 9.70 -7.64 -21.36
C ALA A 256 9.13 -6.30 -20.85
N PHE A 257 9.09 -5.27 -21.69
CA PHE A 257 8.57 -3.95 -21.32
C PHE A 257 7.11 -3.98 -20.85
N THR A 258 6.25 -4.78 -21.50
CA THR A 258 4.86 -4.95 -21.05
C THR A 258 4.79 -5.54 -19.65
N LEU A 259 5.59 -6.58 -19.34
CA LEU A 259 5.63 -7.18 -18.01
C LEU A 259 6.18 -6.23 -16.94
N PHE A 260 7.02 -5.28 -17.31
CA PHE A 260 7.57 -4.27 -16.41
C PHE A 260 6.66 -3.05 -16.24
N GLY A 261 5.52 -3.00 -16.95
CA GLY A 261 4.58 -1.87 -16.92
C GLY A 261 5.09 -0.63 -17.66
N LEU A 262 6.00 -0.81 -18.62
CA LEU A 262 6.57 0.23 -19.50
C LEU A 262 5.92 0.15 -20.88
N THR A 263 4.60 0.37 -20.97
CA THR A 263 3.83 0.04 -22.19
C THR A 263 4.17 0.94 -23.37
N LYS A 264 4.58 2.19 -23.18
CA LYS A 264 5.05 3.07 -24.27
C LYS A 264 6.31 2.50 -24.92
N ASP A 265 7.26 2.03 -24.12
CA ASP A 265 8.46 1.34 -24.60
C ASP A 265 8.08 0.06 -25.36
N SER A 266 7.14 -0.72 -24.83
CA SER A 266 6.65 -1.92 -25.50
C SER A 266 6.00 -1.62 -26.86
N VAL A 267 5.10 -0.63 -26.92
CA VAL A 267 4.44 -0.20 -28.17
C VAL A 267 5.49 0.27 -29.18
N TRP A 268 6.50 1.03 -28.76
CA TRP A 268 7.60 1.44 -29.63
C TRP A 268 8.35 0.23 -30.22
N GLN A 269 8.66 -0.78 -29.40
CA GLN A 269 9.30 -2.01 -29.89
C GLN A 269 8.40 -2.80 -30.85
N LEU A 270 7.08 -2.81 -30.62
CA LEU A 270 6.12 -3.42 -31.55
C LEU A 270 6.11 -2.70 -32.90
N THR A 271 6.13 -1.35 -32.90
CA THR A 271 6.22 -0.55 -34.13
C THR A 271 7.52 -0.83 -34.88
N LEU A 272 8.66 -0.89 -34.18
CA LEU A 272 9.93 -1.26 -34.80
C LEU A 272 9.89 -2.66 -35.40
N ALA A 273 9.24 -3.61 -34.74
CA ALA A 273 9.10 -4.99 -35.23
C ALA A 273 8.27 -5.09 -36.52
N GLU A 274 7.28 -4.21 -36.71
CA GLU A 274 6.43 -4.16 -37.92
C GLU A 274 7.22 -3.79 -39.18
N GLU A 275 8.37 -3.11 -39.02
CA GLU A 275 9.29 -2.77 -40.12
C GLU A 275 10.31 -3.88 -40.44
N LYS A 276 10.27 -5.00 -39.72
CA LYS A 276 11.24 -6.11 -39.82
C LYS A 276 10.63 -7.37 -40.40
N ASN A 277 11.48 -8.31 -40.79
CA ASN A 277 11.05 -9.62 -41.26
C ASN A 277 10.57 -10.44 -40.06
N LEU A 278 9.30 -10.84 -40.07
CA LEU A 278 8.74 -11.77 -39.10
C LEU A 278 8.57 -13.14 -39.79
N SER A 279 9.34 -14.14 -39.35
CA SER A 279 9.20 -15.50 -39.88
C SER A 279 7.91 -16.16 -39.40
N ASP A 280 7.65 -16.09 -38.09
CA ASP A 280 6.45 -16.62 -37.44
C ASP A 280 6.05 -15.69 -36.28
N GLU A 281 4.76 -15.39 -36.17
CA GLU A 281 4.24 -14.60 -35.07
C GLU A 281 4.19 -15.43 -33.77
N PRO A 282 4.83 -14.98 -32.66
CA PRO A 282 4.74 -15.69 -31.39
C PRO A 282 3.29 -15.76 -30.90
N ALA A 283 2.85 -16.94 -30.45
CA ALA A 283 1.47 -17.14 -30.00
C ALA A 283 1.06 -16.26 -28.80
N TRP A 284 2.02 -15.71 -28.05
CA TRP A 284 1.79 -14.77 -26.95
C TRP A 284 1.68 -13.31 -27.40
N LEU A 285 2.04 -12.95 -28.64
CA LEU A 285 2.07 -11.56 -29.11
C LEU A 285 0.72 -10.84 -28.97
N PRO A 286 -0.44 -11.47 -29.30
CA PRO A 286 -1.73 -10.82 -29.09
C PRO A 286 -2.00 -10.46 -27.63
N LEU A 287 -1.49 -11.23 -26.67
CA LEU A 287 -1.63 -10.92 -25.24
C LEU A 287 -0.86 -9.66 -24.86
N ILE A 288 0.31 -9.45 -25.46
CA ILE A 288 1.16 -8.28 -25.22
C ILE A 288 0.49 -7.02 -25.77
N ARG A 289 -0.06 -7.08 -26.99
CA ARG A 289 -0.82 -5.96 -27.58
C ARG A 289 -2.01 -5.57 -26.69
N GLU A 290 -2.83 -6.54 -26.30
CA GLU A 290 -4.03 -6.30 -25.48
C GLU A 290 -3.68 -5.80 -24.06
N ALA A 291 -2.57 -6.28 -23.47
CA ALA A 291 -2.10 -5.79 -22.19
C ALA A 291 -1.62 -4.34 -22.26
N ASN A 292 -0.93 -3.94 -23.32
CA ASN A 292 -0.52 -2.54 -23.52
C ASN A 292 -1.71 -1.59 -23.67
N GLU A 293 -2.83 -2.07 -24.21
CA GLU A 293 -4.08 -1.31 -24.38
C GLU A 293 -5.00 -1.37 -23.15
N PHE A 294 -4.65 -2.15 -22.11
CA PHE A 294 -5.50 -2.43 -20.94
C PHE A 294 -6.85 -3.08 -21.29
N ASP A 295 -6.91 -3.86 -22.37
CA ASP A 295 -8.11 -4.60 -22.76
C ASP A 295 -8.23 -5.91 -21.95
N TYR A 296 -8.60 -5.76 -20.67
CA TYR A 296 -8.77 -6.91 -19.78
C TYR A 296 -9.89 -7.85 -20.24
N LYS A 297 -10.88 -7.38 -21.02
CA LYS A 297 -11.98 -8.21 -21.51
C LYS A 297 -11.47 -9.22 -22.55
N ARG A 298 -10.68 -8.79 -23.54
CA ARG A 298 -10.04 -9.70 -24.51
C ARG A 298 -9.03 -10.64 -23.85
N LEU A 299 -8.23 -10.13 -22.91
CA LEU A 299 -7.30 -10.97 -22.14
C LEU A 299 -8.05 -12.06 -21.36
N LYS A 300 -9.18 -11.72 -20.73
CA LYS A 300 -10.05 -12.67 -20.02
C LYS A 300 -10.64 -13.73 -20.95
N GLU A 301 -10.96 -13.39 -22.20
CA GLU A 301 -11.39 -14.37 -23.20
C GLU A 301 -10.24 -15.31 -23.59
N ARG A 302 -9.03 -14.79 -23.78
CA ARG A 302 -7.85 -15.61 -24.09
C ARG A 302 -7.44 -16.53 -22.95
N MET A 303 -7.58 -16.06 -21.70
CA MET A 303 -7.41 -16.89 -20.51
C MET A 303 -8.31 -18.15 -20.52
N ARG A 304 -9.41 -18.18 -21.29
CA ARG A 304 -10.28 -19.36 -21.43
C ARG A 304 -9.80 -20.38 -22.48
N LYS A 305 -8.83 -20.04 -23.34
CA LYS A 305 -8.45 -20.86 -24.51
C LYS A 305 -7.68 -22.15 -24.23
N LYS A 306 -7.37 -22.49 -22.95
CA LYS A 306 -6.68 -23.74 -22.53
C LYS A 306 -5.45 -24.11 -23.40
N ASP A 307 -4.67 -23.11 -23.78
CA ASP A 307 -3.44 -23.29 -24.55
C ASP A 307 -2.18 -23.06 -23.68
N ALA A 308 -0.99 -23.11 -24.30
CA ALA A 308 0.28 -22.92 -23.60
C ALA A 308 0.46 -21.52 -22.97
N ASN A 309 -0.28 -20.51 -23.45
CA ASN A 309 -0.21 -19.14 -22.95
C ASN A 309 -1.33 -18.81 -21.94
N GLN A 310 -2.15 -19.80 -21.56
CA GLN A 310 -3.29 -19.59 -20.67
C GLN A 310 -2.90 -18.92 -19.34
N GLN A 311 -1.76 -19.31 -18.75
CA GLN A 311 -1.28 -18.72 -17.49
C GLN A 311 -0.71 -17.32 -17.65
N LEU A 312 -0.07 -17.02 -18.79
CA LEU A 312 0.36 -15.67 -19.14
C LEU A 312 -0.87 -14.75 -19.33
N ALA A 313 -1.89 -15.23 -20.04
CA ALA A 313 -3.15 -14.53 -20.20
C ALA A 313 -3.81 -14.25 -18.84
N ALA A 314 -3.83 -15.23 -17.93
CA ALA A 314 -4.32 -15.05 -16.56
C ALA A 314 -3.57 -13.96 -15.80
N TYR A 315 -2.23 -13.98 -15.86
CA TYR A 315 -1.40 -12.95 -15.23
C TYR A 315 -1.67 -11.56 -15.81
N LEU A 316 -1.65 -11.41 -17.14
CA LEU A 316 -1.86 -10.13 -17.80
C LEU A 316 -3.28 -9.59 -17.59
N THR A 317 -4.30 -10.46 -17.59
CA THR A 317 -5.68 -10.08 -17.25
C THR A 317 -5.74 -9.48 -15.84
N PHE A 318 -5.07 -10.08 -14.87
CA PHE A 318 -5.02 -9.55 -13.51
C PHE A 318 -4.23 -8.23 -13.44
N ARG A 319 -3.07 -8.15 -14.09
CA ARG A 319 -2.23 -6.95 -14.04
C ARG A 319 -2.89 -5.71 -14.62
N THR A 320 -3.72 -5.85 -15.66
CA THR A 320 -4.43 -4.70 -16.25
C THR A 320 -5.55 -4.15 -15.36
N VAL A 321 -6.04 -4.93 -14.39
CA VAL A 321 -7.09 -4.49 -13.45
C VAL A 321 -6.60 -4.20 -12.05
N GLU A 322 -5.39 -4.62 -11.68
CA GLU A 322 -4.86 -4.49 -10.31
C GLU A 322 -4.85 -3.04 -9.77
N CYS A 323 -4.79 -2.07 -10.68
CA CYS A 323 -4.78 -0.64 -10.38
C CYS A 323 -6.02 0.08 -10.93
N SER A 324 -7.15 -0.61 -11.11
CA SER A 324 -8.35 -0.05 -11.75
C SER A 324 -9.27 0.77 -10.83
N GLU A 325 -8.84 1.13 -9.62
CA GLU A 325 -9.70 1.73 -8.57
C GLU A 325 -11.01 0.97 -8.29
N SER A 326 -11.06 -0.32 -8.62
CA SER A 326 -12.22 -1.19 -8.41
C SER A 326 -11.79 -2.42 -7.60
N GLN A 327 -12.33 -2.53 -6.39
CA GLN A 327 -12.02 -3.64 -5.49
C GLN A 327 -12.61 -4.95 -6.04
N SER A 328 -13.87 -4.93 -6.44
CA SER A 328 -14.59 -6.11 -6.93
C SER A 328 -13.99 -6.64 -8.23
N LEU A 329 -13.70 -5.75 -9.19
CA LEU A 329 -13.08 -6.18 -10.46
C LEU A 329 -11.72 -6.83 -10.22
N THR A 330 -10.90 -6.24 -9.34
CA THR A 330 -9.57 -6.77 -9.02
C THR A 330 -9.67 -8.14 -8.35
N ILE A 331 -10.54 -8.29 -7.35
CA ILE A 331 -10.69 -9.55 -6.60
C ILE A 331 -11.27 -10.65 -7.49
N GLU A 332 -12.34 -10.37 -8.24
CA GLU A 332 -12.97 -11.36 -9.12
C GLU A 332 -12.05 -11.81 -10.25
N THR A 333 -11.33 -10.86 -10.86
CA THR A 333 -10.32 -11.20 -11.86
C THR A 333 -9.18 -11.99 -11.25
N GLY A 334 -8.75 -11.64 -10.03
CA GLY A 334 -7.75 -12.39 -9.27
C GLY A 334 -8.17 -13.83 -9.01
N LYS A 335 -9.42 -14.08 -8.58
CA LYS A 335 -9.96 -15.43 -8.39
C LYS A 335 -9.94 -16.24 -9.69
N LEU A 336 -10.42 -15.65 -10.79
CA LEU A 336 -10.43 -16.30 -12.10
C LEU A 336 -9.01 -16.62 -12.57
N ALA A 337 -8.08 -15.69 -12.41
CA ALA A 337 -6.69 -15.89 -12.77
C ALA A 337 -6.01 -16.97 -11.91
N LEU A 338 -6.30 -17.02 -10.60
CA LEU A 338 -5.80 -18.04 -9.68
C LEU A 338 -6.39 -19.43 -9.93
N ALA A 339 -7.61 -19.52 -10.46
CA ALA A 339 -8.17 -20.80 -10.90
C ALA A 339 -7.38 -21.40 -12.08
N VAL A 340 -6.77 -20.56 -12.91
CA VAL A 340 -5.93 -20.96 -14.06
C VAL A 340 -4.46 -21.15 -13.64
N SER A 341 -3.95 -20.24 -12.80
CA SER A 341 -2.54 -20.19 -12.38
C SER A 341 -2.43 -20.16 -10.84
N PRO A 342 -2.81 -21.25 -10.15
CA PRO A 342 -2.84 -21.27 -8.69
C PRO A 342 -1.45 -21.15 -8.05
N ALA A 343 -0.38 -21.40 -8.81
CA ALA A 343 1.00 -21.29 -8.34
C ALA A 343 1.59 -19.87 -8.47
N CYS A 344 0.85 -18.92 -9.06
CA CYS A 344 1.31 -17.55 -9.24
C CYS A 344 1.07 -16.71 -7.98
N LEU A 345 2.01 -16.76 -7.04
CA LEU A 345 1.93 -16.04 -5.76
C LEU A 345 1.76 -14.52 -5.91
N ARG A 346 2.29 -13.95 -7.00
CA ARG A 346 2.13 -12.52 -7.35
C ARG A 346 0.67 -12.06 -7.46
N ILE A 347 -0.25 -12.93 -7.88
CA ILE A 347 -1.67 -12.59 -7.98
C ILE A 347 -2.29 -12.54 -6.58
N TYR A 348 -1.95 -13.48 -5.69
CA TYR A 348 -2.39 -13.43 -4.29
C TYR A 348 -1.98 -12.14 -3.60
N ASP A 349 -0.74 -11.67 -3.83
CA ASP A 349 -0.25 -10.43 -3.25
C ASP A 349 -0.99 -9.22 -3.80
N GLY A 350 -1.29 -9.20 -5.09
CA GLY A 350 -2.11 -8.15 -5.69
C GLY A 350 -3.51 -8.09 -5.09
N VAL A 351 -4.17 -9.24 -4.95
CA VAL A 351 -5.49 -9.35 -4.30
C VAL A 351 -5.41 -8.92 -2.83
N HIS A 352 -4.38 -9.33 -2.09
CA HIS A 352 -4.17 -8.96 -0.69
C HIS A 352 -4.16 -7.43 -0.48
N ARG A 353 -3.64 -6.66 -1.45
CA ARG A 353 -3.52 -5.20 -1.33
C ARG A 353 -4.86 -4.48 -1.37
N VAL A 354 -5.85 -5.05 -2.06
CA VAL A 354 -7.19 -4.46 -2.22
C VAL A 354 -8.25 -5.20 -1.41
N ALA A 355 -7.97 -6.39 -0.90
CA ALA A 355 -8.93 -7.20 -0.17
C ALA A 355 -9.43 -6.53 1.13
N GLY A 356 -10.73 -6.64 1.40
CA GLY A 356 -11.29 -6.35 2.72
C GLY A 356 -10.98 -7.46 3.74
N VAL A 357 -11.37 -7.27 5.00
CA VAL A 357 -10.90 -8.07 6.14
C VAL A 357 -10.99 -9.59 5.94
N SER A 358 -12.13 -10.09 5.45
CA SER A 358 -12.33 -11.54 5.23
C SER A 358 -11.38 -12.10 4.18
N TYR A 359 -11.32 -11.47 3.01
CA TYR A 359 -10.42 -11.89 1.93
C TYR A 359 -8.96 -11.64 2.26
N GLN A 360 -8.65 -10.61 3.04
CA GLN A 360 -7.31 -10.33 3.52
C GLN A 360 -6.83 -11.43 4.49
N HIS A 361 -7.73 -11.99 5.30
CA HIS A 361 -7.41 -13.17 6.10
C HIS A 361 -7.07 -14.38 5.22
N ALA A 362 -7.90 -14.68 4.22
CA ALA A 362 -7.65 -15.79 3.30
C ALA A 362 -6.35 -15.61 2.52
N THR A 363 -6.06 -14.40 2.03
CA THR A 363 -4.83 -14.07 1.30
C THR A 363 -3.58 -14.03 2.16
N THR A 364 -3.67 -14.09 3.49
CA THR A 364 -2.49 -14.25 4.37
C THR A 364 -2.27 -15.69 4.84
N THR A 365 -3.22 -16.59 4.58
CA THR A 365 -3.18 -17.99 5.05
C THR A 365 -3.05 -18.99 3.90
N VAL A 366 -3.89 -18.86 2.86
CA VAL A 366 -3.89 -19.74 1.69
C VAL A 366 -2.57 -19.71 0.90
N PRO A 367 -1.93 -18.54 0.65
CA PRO A 367 -0.69 -18.51 -0.12
C PRO A 367 0.47 -19.24 0.55
N ALA A 368 0.48 -19.35 1.88
CA ALA A 368 1.52 -20.11 2.59
C ALA A 368 1.42 -21.61 2.26
N ASP A 369 0.22 -22.17 2.22
CA ASP A 369 -0.03 -23.57 1.84
C ASP A 369 0.21 -23.83 0.36
N ILE A 370 -0.16 -22.88 -0.50
CA ILE A 370 0.14 -22.94 -1.94
C ILE A 370 1.65 -22.91 -2.16
N TYR A 371 2.34 -21.98 -1.51
CA TYR A 371 3.79 -21.85 -1.61
C TYR A 371 4.51 -23.14 -1.19
N ARG A 372 4.08 -23.75 -0.08
CA ARG A 372 4.55 -25.09 0.32
C ARG A 372 4.36 -26.12 -0.80
N ARG A 373 3.16 -26.21 -1.37
CA ARG A 373 2.85 -27.17 -2.45
C ARG A 373 3.68 -26.91 -3.72
N VAL A 374 3.89 -25.65 -4.09
CA VAL A 374 4.75 -25.27 -5.21
C VAL A 374 6.18 -25.74 -4.97
N LEU A 375 6.75 -25.48 -3.79
CA LEU A 375 8.10 -25.93 -3.43
C LEU A 375 8.23 -27.46 -3.46
N VAL A 376 7.32 -28.16 -2.79
CA VAL A 376 7.34 -29.63 -2.73
C VAL A 376 7.18 -30.23 -4.14
N GLY A 377 6.24 -29.73 -4.93
CA GLY A 377 6.01 -30.20 -6.30
C GLY A 377 7.15 -29.86 -7.27
N ALA A 378 7.86 -28.75 -7.05
CA ALA A 378 9.02 -28.37 -7.85
C ALA A 378 10.30 -29.13 -7.45
N MET A 379 10.34 -29.74 -6.26
CA MET A 379 11.54 -30.33 -5.70
C MET A 379 12.22 -31.38 -6.59
N PRO A 380 11.51 -32.32 -7.24
CA PRO A 380 12.14 -33.28 -8.16
C PRO A 380 12.86 -32.58 -9.33
N MET A 381 12.25 -31.53 -9.88
CA MET A 381 12.85 -30.73 -10.94
C MET A 381 14.09 -29.97 -10.43
N LEU A 382 14.00 -29.35 -9.26
CA LEU A 382 15.12 -28.58 -8.68
C LEU A 382 16.31 -29.49 -8.33
N LYS A 383 16.06 -30.69 -7.80
CA LYS A 383 17.08 -31.72 -7.53
C LYS A 383 17.74 -32.24 -8.81
N ALA A 384 16.97 -32.38 -9.90
CA ALA A 384 17.53 -32.76 -11.20
C ALA A 384 18.40 -31.64 -11.80
N GLU A 385 18.08 -30.38 -11.51
CA GLU A 385 18.82 -29.21 -12.00
C GLU A 385 20.12 -28.96 -11.22
N SER A 386 20.17 -29.32 -9.94
CA SER A 386 21.37 -29.20 -9.11
C SER A 386 21.41 -30.22 -7.99
N SER A 387 22.51 -30.97 -7.91
CA SER A 387 22.77 -31.92 -6.82
C SER A 387 22.91 -31.22 -5.46
N LEU A 388 23.16 -29.91 -5.44
CA LEU A 388 23.27 -29.10 -4.22
C LEU A 388 21.91 -28.87 -3.53
N VAL A 389 20.80 -29.06 -4.25
CA VAL A 389 19.44 -28.94 -3.67
C VAL A 389 19.11 -30.14 -2.80
N ALA A 390 19.60 -31.33 -3.16
CA ALA A 390 19.23 -32.57 -2.48
C ALA A 390 19.62 -32.60 -0.99
N PRO A 391 20.84 -32.20 -0.58
CA PRO A 391 21.23 -32.12 0.84
C PRO A 391 20.42 -31.11 1.67
N CYS A 392 19.84 -30.09 1.03
CA CYS A 392 19.08 -29.05 1.73
C CYS A 392 17.65 -29.45 2.10
N CYS A 393 17.19 -30.62 1.65
CA CYS A 393 15.83 -31.07 1.84
C CYS A 393 15.82 -32.41 2.56
N LYS A 394 15.32 -32.44 3.79
CA LYS A 394 14.80 -33.69 4.37
C LYS A 394 13.54 -34.09 3.59
N ASP A 395 13.26 -35.38 3.44
CA ASP A 395 12.23 -35.89 2.51
C ASP A 395 10.84 -35.24 2.70
N GLY A 396 10.57 -34.17 1.93
CA GLY A 396 9.26 -33.67 1.50
C GLY A 396 8.24 -33.15 2.53
N GLU A 397 8.28 -33.61 3.78
CA GLU A 397 7.19 -33.41 4.76
C GLU A 397 7.40 -32.19 5.67
N ASP A 398 8.65 -31.78 5.91
CA ASP A 398 9.01 -30.73 6.88
C ASP A 398 9.04 -29.31 6.27
N LEU A 399 8.18 -28.92 5.33
CA LEU A 399 8.12 -27.53 4.80
C LEU A 399 6.84 -26.79 5.18
N ALA A 400 6.11 -27.30 6.17
CA ALA A 400 4.80 -26.79 6.55
C ALA A 400 4.87 -25.47 7.33
N VAL A 401 5.97 -25.19 8.03
CA VAL A 401 6.10 -24.02 8.90
C VAL A 401 7.09 -23.02 8.30
N ALA A 402 6.87 -21.73 8.57
CA ALA A 402 7.71 -20.63 8.07
C ALA A 402 9.21 -20.81 8.41
N ASN A 403 9.52 -21.37 9.59
CA ASN A 403 10.89 -21.63 10.02
C ASN A 403 11.58 -22.68 9.13
N ASP A 404 10.87 -23.71 8.68
CA ASP A 404 11.47 -24.73 7.84
C ASP A 404 11.83 -24.20 6.45
N ARG A 405 10.99 -23.30 5.92
CA ARG A 405 11.28 -22.61 4.65
C ARG A 405 12.47 -21.66 4.77
N ALA A 406 12.64 -21.01 5.93
CA ALA A 406 13.83 -20.21 6.21
C ALA A 406 15.10 -21.08 6.30
N ILE A 407 15.03 -22.26 6.92
CA ILE A 407 16.14 -23.23 6.96
C ILE A 407 16.52 -23.68 5.54
N LEU A 408 15.53 -23.98 4.69
CA LEU A 408 15.75 -24.31 3.28
C LEU A 408 16.44 -23.14 2.54
N ALA A 409 15.93 -21.92 2.69
CA ALA A 409 16.53 -20.74 2.08
C ALA A 409 18.00 -20.55 2.47
N THR A 410 18.30 -20.61 3.78
CA THR A 410 19.67 -20.50 4.29
C THR A 410 20.56 -21.63 3.78
N CYS A 411 20.05 -22.87 3.71
CA CYS A 411 20.83 -23.98 3.16
C CYS A 411 21.18 -23.77 1.69
N LEU A 412 20.21 -23.32 0.87
CA LEU A 412 20.43 -23.05 -0.55
C LEU A 412 21.42 -21.90 -0.76
N GLN A 413 21.32 -20.83 0.03
CA GLN A 413 22.25 -19.69 0.01
C GLN A 413 23.68 -20.14 0.36
N THR A 414 23.85 -20.93 1.43
CA THR A 414 25.17 -21.39 1.91
C THR A 414 25.78 -22.53 1.08
N SER A 415 24.98 -23.28 0.33
CA SER A 415 25.47 -24.38 -0.53
C SER A 415 26.03 -23.90 -1.88
N SER A 416 25.89 -22.61 -2.20
CA SER A 416 26.22 -22.04 -3.51
C SER A 416 27.71 -21.86 -3.80
N ASP A 417 28.58 -22.04 -2.79
CA ASP A 417 30.04 -21.99 -2.93
C ASP A 417 30.59 -22.98 -3.98
N ARG A 418 29.80 -24.00 -4.31
CA ARG A 418 30.14 -25.07 -5.25
C ARG A 418 29.30 -25.09 -6.53
N ASP A 419 28.42 -24.10 -6.73
CA ASP A 419 27.55 -24.04 -7.91
C ASP A 419 28.24 -23.28 -9.05
N ASP A 420 28.50 -23.96 -10.16
CA ASP A 420 29.15 -23.40 -11.36
C ASP A 420 28.13 -22.97 -12.44
N ARG A 421 26.86 -22.90 -12.06
CA ARG A 421 25.73 -22.58 -12.94
C ARG A 421 25.13 -21.23 -12.62
N GLU A 422 24.37 -20.71 -13.57
CA GLU A 422 23.79 -19.37 -13.53
C GLU A 422 22.28 -19.41 -13.81
N PRO A 423 21.43 -18.70 -13.02
CA PRO A 423 21.76 -18.14 -11.70
C PRO A 423 22.16 -19.24 -10.72
N SER A 424 22.96 -18.92 -9.70
CA SER A 424 23.31 -19.92 -8.69
C SER A 424 22.11 -20.40 -7.86
N VAL A 425 22.27 -21.48 -7.11
CA VAL A 425 21.28 -21.96 -6.13
C VAL A 425 21.04 -20.97 -4.98
N ALA A 426 21.97 -20.04 -4.73
CA ALA A 426 21.73 -18.97 -3.75
C ALA A 426 20.60 -18.05 -4.19
N VAL A 427 20.49 -17.74 -5.49
CA VAL A 427 19.38 -16.93 -6.03
C VAL A 427 18.04 -17.60 -5.77
N LEU A 428 17.96 -18.94 -5.91
CA LEU A 428 16.76 -19.69 -5.52
C LEU A 428 16.49 -19.58 -4.02
N GLY A 429 17.52 -19.71 -3.17
CA GLY A 429 17.40 -19.52 -1.72
C GLY A 429 16.87 -18.12 -1.36
N THR A 430 17.38 -17.08 -2.03
CA THR A 430 16.91 -15.69 -1.87
C THR A 430 15.45 -15.54 -2.28
N ILE A 431 15.04 -16.09 -3.44
CA ILE A 431 13.61 -16.07 -3.85
C ILE A 431 12.74 -16.77 -2.81
N VAL A 432 13.20 -17.91 -2.26
CA VAL A 432 12.48 -18.66 -1.23
C VAL A 432 12.32 -17.86 0.05
N GLU A 433 13.37 -17.15 0.46
CA GLU A 433 13.35 -16.25 1.62
C GLU A 433 12.41 -15.07 1.40
N GLU A 434 12.50 -14.36 0.27
CA GLU A 434 11.68 -13.19 -0.05
C GLU A 434 10.17 -13.50 0.02
N ILE A 435 9.75 -14.61 -0.60
CA ILE A 435 8.35 -15.06 -0.54
C ILE A 435 7.94 -15.37 0.90
N ASN A 436 8.79 -16.05 1.67
CA ASN A 436 8.48 -16.43 3.04
C ASN A 436 8.33 -15.20 3.94
N VAL A 437 9.28 -14.26 3.86
CA VAL A 437 9.29 -13.04 4.68
C VAL A 437 8.15 -12.10 4.28
N LEU A 438 7.82 -12.00 3.00
CA LEU A 438 6.65 -11.23 2.56
C LEU A 438 5.34 -11.77 3.13
N GLN A 439 5.13 -13.10 3.08
CA GLN A 439 3.92 -13.71 3.64
C GLN A 439 3.81 -13.47 5.15
N ILE A 440 4.94 -13.53 5.87
CA ILE A 440 5.00 -13.14 7.29
C ILE A 440 4.61 -11.67 7.46
N ALA A 441 5.22 -10.76 6.70
CA ALA A 441 4.93 -9.33 6.77
C ALA A 441 3.44 -9.02 6.52
N GLN A 442 2.85 -9.64 5.49
CA GLN A 442 1.42 -9.49 5.20
C GLN A 442 0.54 -10.03 6.33
N ARG A 443 0.90 -11.16 6.94
CA ARG A 443 0.16 -11.73 8.06
C ARG A 443 0.23 -10.84 9.29
N LEU A 444 1.42 -10.39 9.68
CA LEU A 444 1.60 -9.48 10.82
C LEU A 444 0.86 -8.16 10.57
N GLY A 445 1.02 -7.60 9.36
CA GLY A 445 0.33 -6.37 8.97
C GLY A 445 -1.20 -6.51 8.96
N PHE A 446 -1.74 -7.67 8.60
CA PHE A 446 -3.18 -7.95 8.69
C PHE A 446 -3.65 -8.03 10.15
N LEU A 447 -2.91 -8.72 11.02
CA LEU A 447 -3.25 -8.82 12.45
C LEU A 447 -3.26 -7.43 13.11
N SER A 448 -2.17 -6.67 12.97
CA SER A 448 -2.01 -5.38 13.65
C SER A 448 -2.85 -4.25 13.04
N ASN A 449 -2.95 -4.18 11.71
CA ASN A 449 -3.58 -3.02 11.06
C ASN A 449 -5.02 -3.27 10.61
N SER A 450 -5.37 -4.51 10.22
CA SER A 450 -6.71 -4.83 9.73
C SER A 450 -7.62 -5.39 10.82
N LEU A 451 -7.09 -6.26 11.70
CA LEU A 451 -7.85 -6.78 12.84
C LEU A 451 -7.66 -5.94 14.11
N ALA A 452 -6.70 -5.02 14.14
CA ALA A 452 -6.34 -4.24 15.31
C ALA A 452 -6.07 -5.11 16.55
N VAL A 453 -5.44 -6.27 16.34
CA VAL A 453 -4.97 -7.16 17.41
C VAL A 453 -3.46 -7.04 17.58
N ASP A 454 -2.97 -7.17 18.80
CA ASP A 454 -1.53 -7.22 19.06
C ASP A 454 -0.95 -8.49 18.41
N GLY A 455 -0.11 -8.30 17.38
CA GLY A 455 0.54 -9.37 16.64
C GLY A 455 1.85 -9.84 17.28
N THR A 456 2.23 -9.33 18.46
CA THR A 456 3.53 -9.60 19.09
C THR A 456 3.77 -11.09 19.32
N GLU A 457 2.78 -11.87 19.78
CA GLU A 457 2.94 -13.31 19.98
C GLU A 457 3.25 -14.06 18.68
N GLU A 458 2.49 -13.76 17.61
CA GLU A 458 2.73 -14.38 16.30
C GLU A 458 4.07 -13.92 15.71
N MET A 459 4.44 -12.65 15.92
CA MET A 459 5.72 -12.09 15.49
C MET A 459 6.90 -12.80 16.16
N GLU A 460 6.88 -13.00 17.48
CA GLU A 460 7.94 -13.73 18.20
C GLU A 460 8.08 -15.18 17.73
N LYS A 461 6.96 -15.84 17.45
CA LYS A 461 6.94 -17.23 16.94
C LYS A 461 7.62 -17.36 15.57
N VAL A 462 7.44 -16.38 14.68
CA VAL A 462 8.00 -16.40 13.31
C VAL A 462 9.28 -15.58 13.15
N ARG A 463 9.72 -14.86 14.20
CA ARG A 463 10.96 -14.06 14.23
C ARG A 463 12.18 -14.81 13.70
N PRO A 464 12.44 -16.09 14.06
CA PRO A 464 13.61 -16.82 13.54
C PRO A 464 13.62 -16.94 12.00
N ALA A 465 12.45 -16.91 11.35
CA ALA A 465 12.34 -17.03 9.90
C ALA A 465 12.68 -15.75 9.13
N PHE A 466 12.77 -14.58 9.78
CA PHE A 466 13.03 -13.31 9.10
C PHE A 466 14.09 -12.43 9.76
N GLN A 467 14.57 -12.75 10.97
CA GLN A 467 15.48 -11.87 11.74
C GLN A 467 16.81 -11.53 11.04
N HIS A 468 17.22 -12.32 10.03
CA HIS A 468 18.42 -12.08 9.24
C HIS A 468 18.14 -11.43 7.88
N HIS A 469 16.87 -11.19 7.56
CA HIS A 469 16.45 -10.56 6.31
C HIS A 469 16.77 -9.05 6.33
N PRO A 470 17.18 -8.43 5.21
CA PRO A 470 17.46 -6.99 5.15
C PRO A 470 16.31 -6.08 5.62
N ALA A 471 15.07 -6.55 5.47
CA ALA A 471 13.86 -5.85 5.89
C ALA A 471 13.35 -6.23 7.30
N ALA A 472 14.11 -6.99 8.10
CA ALA A 472 13.64 -7.58 9.36
C ALA A 472 13.00 -6.55 10.32
N GLY A 473 13.62 -5.37 10.50
CA GLY A 473 13.08 -4.34 11.39
C GLY A 473 11.73 -3.77 10.93
N PHE A 474 11.47 -3.69 9.62
CA PHE A 474 10.16 -3.29 9.11
C PHE A 474 9.10 -4.39 9.31
N VAL A 475 9.49 -5.65 9.13
CA VAL A 475 8.61 -6.80 9.36
C VAL A 475 8.24 -6.91 10.83
N GLU A 476 9.22 -6.72 11.73
CA GLU A 476 8.99 -6.67 13.18
C GLU A 476 8.04 -5.52 13.57
N ALA A 477 8.22 -4.33 12.98
CA ALA A 477 7.33 -3.20 13.24
C ALA A 477 5.86 -3.49 12.88
N LEU A 478 5.58 -4.39 11.94
CA LEU A 478 4.22 -4.82 11.62
C LEU A 478 3.61 -5.74 12.68
N GLY A 479 4.42 -6.37 13.55
CA GLY A 479 3.93 -7.24 14.61
C GLY A 479 3.34 -6.49 15.79
N TYR A 480 3.83 -5.29 16.10
CA TYR A 480 3.36 -4.51 17.24
C TYR A 480 1.97 -3.91 17.02
N ASP A 481 1.22 -3.72 18.12
CA ASP A 481 -0.01 -2.93 18.15
C ASP A 481 0.17 -1.57 17.47
N ARG A 482 -0.79 -1.17 16.63
CA ARG A 482 -0.69 0.06 15.82
C ARG A 482 -0.51 1.34 16.66
N HIS A 483 -0.89 1.33 17.93
CA HIS A 483 -0.73 2.44 18.87
C HIS A 483 0.61 2.39 19.64
N ASN A 484 1.42 1.34 19.49
CA ASN A 484 2.74 1.24 20.12
C ASN A 484 3.85 1.85 19.24
N ALA A 485 3.80 3.16 19.03
CA ALA A 485 4.73 3.89 18.15
C ALA A 485 6.20 3.76 18.58
N VAL A 486 6.48 3.65 19.88
CA VAL A 486 7.85 3.54 20.41
C VAL A 486 8.50 2.22 20.00
N ALA A 487 7.82 1.07 20.21
CA ALA A 487 8.36 -0.23 19.82
C ALA A 487 8.57 -0.33 18.31
N LYS A 488 7.62 0.20 17.54
CA LYS A 488 7.71 0.26 16.07
C LYS A 488 8.88 1.10 15.59
N ARG A 489 9.11 2.28 16.20
CA ARG A 489 10.28 3.14 15.94
C ARG A 489 11.59 2.42 16.24
N LEU A 490 11.70 1.75 17.39
CA LEU A 490 12.90 1.03 17.79
C LEU A 490 13.22 -0.14 16.85
N ALA A 491 12.20 -0.82 16.33
CA ALA A 491 12.40 -1.90 15.36
C ALA A 491 12.98 -1.39 14.04
N VAL A 492 12.52 -0.22 13.55
CA VAL A 492 13.01 0.34 12.27
C VAL A 492 14.29 1.17 12.41
N SER A 493 14.62 1.70 13.61
CA SER A 493 15.81 2.53 13.81
C SER A 493 17.13 1.77 13.61
N ASN A 494 17.10 0.45 13.75
CA ASN A 494 18.26 -0.42 13.58
C ASN A 494 18.40 -0.96 12.15
N VAL A 495 17.50 -0.57 11.24
CA VAL A 495 17.59 -1.00 9.85
C VAL A 495 18.63 -0.12 9.15
N GLY A 496 19.76 -0.73 8.76
CA GLY A 496 20.73 -0.09 7.86
C GLY A 496 20.06 0.34 6.55
N SER A 497 20.69 1.18 5.72
CA SER A 497 20.12 1.66 4.44
C SER A 497 19.57 0.48 3.62
N PRO A 498 18.25 0.22 3.66
CA PRO A 498 17.76 -1.07 3.25
C PRO A 498 17.56 -1.03 1.75
N ASP A 499 18.02 -2.07 1.06
CA ASP A 499 17.78 -2.25 -0.37
C ASP A 499 16.32 -2.70 -0.58
N LEU A 500 15.36 -1.84 -0.22
CA LEU A 500 13.93 -2.13 -0.34
C LEU A 500 13.43 -1.84 -1.75
N SER A 501 12.55 -2.71 -2.25
CA SER A 501 11.77 -2.39 -3.44
C SER A 501 10.81 -1.23 -3.17
N TYR A 502 10.59 -0.37 -4.17
CA TYR A 502 9.65 0.74 -4.03
C TYR A 502 8.26 0.26 -3.64
N ILE A 503 7.72 -0.74 -4.35
CA ILE A 503 6.35 -1.22 -4.17
C ILE A 503 6.15 -1.78 -2.77
N SER A 504 7.03 -2.67 -2.32
CA SER A 504 6.84 -3.32 -1.02
C SER A 504 7.25 -2.41 0.11
N GLY A 505 8.34 -1.66 -0.06
CA GLY A 505 8.73 -0.59 0.86
C GLY A 505 7.60 0.41 1.08
N TYR A 506 6.89 0.83 0.01
CA TYR A 506 5.73 1.71 0.11
C TYR A 506 4.66 1.12 1.03
N HIS A 507 4.34 -0.17 0.85
CA HIS A 507 3.31 -0.82 1.65
C HIS A 507 3.75 -1.06 3.10
N LEU A 508 5.02 -1.43 3.30
CA LEU A 508 5.64 -1.57 4.62
C LEU A 508 5.65 -0.23 5.36
N LEU A 509 6.06 0.86 4.73
CA LEU A 509 6.03 2.19 5.34
C LEU A 509 4.59 2.63 5.59
N ARG A 510 3.69 2.55 4.62
CA ARG A 510 2.31 3.04 4.78
C ARG A 510 1.55 2.31 5.90
N ARG A 511 1.77 1.00 6.06
CA ARG A 511 1.08 0.18 7.09
C ARG A 511 1.85 0.09 8.40
N GLY A 512 3.18 0.10 8.31
CA GLY A 512 4.09 -0.15 9.42
C GLY A 512 4.78 1.09 9.95
N ILE A 513 4.55 2.27 9.36
CA ILE A 513 5.03 3.60 9.77
C ILE A 513 3.96 4.64 9.42
N ASP A 514 2.95 4.79 10.28
CA ASP A 514 1.87 5.77 10.05
C ASP A 514 2.44 7.20 9.95
N ARG A 515 1.83 8.06 9.13
CA ARG A 515 2.22 9.48 8.99
C ARG A 515 2.01 10.26 10.28
N GLU A 516 1.11 9.80 11.15
CA GLU A 516 0.91 10.38 12.49
C GLU A 516 2.05 10.06 13.47
N TRP A 517 3.00 9.20 13.07
CA TRP A 517 4.15 8.91 13.92
C TRP A 517 5.12 10.09 13.87
N SER A 518 5.31 10.68 15.03
CA SER A 518 6.47 11.51 15.39
C SER A 518 7.77 10.68 15.44
N LEU A 519 8.03 9.86 14.42
CA LEU A 519 9.38 9.85 13.88
C LEU A 519 9.68 11.34 13.64
N GLY A 520 10.77 11.87 14.21
CA GLY A 520 11.15 13.23 13.85
C GLY A 520 11.08 13.33 12.32
N GLU A 521 10.46 14.39 11.80
CA GLU A 521 10.11 14.53 10.38
C GLU A 521 11.26 14.09 9.43
N SER A 522 12.50 14.24 9.89
CA SER A 522 13.74 13.73 9.30
C SER A 522 13.80 12.21 9.01
N ASP A 523 13.39 11.33 9.93
CA ASP A 523 13.59 9.87 9.81
C ASP A 523 12.61 9.25 8.80
N ALA A 524 11.33 9.63 8.87
CA ALA A 524 10.32 9.17 7.92
C ALA A 524 10.61 9.69 6.51
N ASN A 525 10.97 10.98 6.39
CA ASN A 525 11.34 11.59 5.11
C ASN A 525 12.59 10.91 4.51
N LYS A 526 13.57 10.52 5.33
CA LYS A 526 14.72 9.74 4.86
C LYS A 526 14.30 8.43 4.21
N TYR A 527 13.42 7.65 4.85
CA TYR A 527 12.95 6.37 4.27
C TYR A 527 12.09 6.57 3.02
N TRP A 528 11.17 7.54 3.02
CA TRP A 528 10.38 7.86 1.84
C TRP A 528 11.25 8.31 0.66
N ALA A 529 12.29 9.08 0.94
CA ALA A 529 13.19 9.55 -0.10
C ALA A 529 14.11 8.43 -0.62
N LEU A 530 14.57 7.52 0.26
CA LEU A 530 15.22 6.28 -0.14
C LEU A 530 14.31 5.43 -1.02
N LEU A 531 13.05 5.21 -0.65
CA LEU A 531 12.12 4.47 -1.49
C LEU A 531 11.90 5.14 -2.83
N ASN A 532 11.64 6.45 -2.86
CA ASN A 532 11.40 7.17 -4.10
C ASN A 532 12.59 7.06 -5.08
N TYR A 533 13.81 6.93 -4.56
CA TYR A 533 15.01 6.63 -5.35
C TYR A 533 14.99 5.22 -5.96
N GLN A 534 14.37 4.24 -5.29
CA GLN A 534 14.24 2.86 -5.78
C GLN A 534 13.11 2.69 -6.82
N SER A 535 12.46 3.78 -7.23
CA SER A 535 11.38 3.76 -8.21
C SER A 535 11.90 3.41 -9.60
N THR A 536 11.32 2.40 -10.24
CA THR A 536 11.63 2.01 -11.62
C THR A 536 10.87 2.80 -12.68
N ALA A 537 10.01 3.73 -12.25
CA ALA A 537 9.11 4.45 -13.13
C ALA A 537 8.11 3.51 -13.85
N SER A 538 7.80 2.35 -13.27
CA SER A 538 6.74 1.48 -13.79
C SER A 538 5.35 2.09 -13.60
N GLU A 539 4.35 1.61 -14.35
CA GLU A 539 2.94 1.99 -14.15
C GLU A 539 2.52 1.87 -12.67
N LEU A 540 2.84 0.74 -12.03
CA LEU A 540 2.46 0.48 -10.65
C LEU A 540 3.15 1.44 -9.67
N ASP A 541 4.42 1.78 -9.91
CA ASP A 541 5.15 2.77 -9.10
C ASP A 541 4.44 4.14 -9.16
N TYR A 542 4.10 4.62 -10.36
CA TYR A 542 3.40 5.90 -10.51
C TYR A 542 1.98 5.86 -9.96
N THR A 543 1.27 4.74 -10.08
CA THR A 543 -0.03 4.57 -9.44
C THR A 543 0.07 4.76 -7.92
N LEU A 544 1.08 4.17 -7.29
CA LEU A 544 1.31 4.34 -5.85
C LEU A 544 1.73 5.78 -5.50
N LYS A 545 2.58 6.43 -6.31
CA LYS A 545 2.95 7.84 -6.15
C LYS A 545 1.74 8.78 -6.22
N MET A 546 0.86 8.60 -7.21
CA MET A 546 -0.37 9.39 -7.36
C MET A 546 -1.30 9.26 -6.15
N LYS A 547 -1.38 8.07 -5.53
CA LYS A 547 -2.19 7.83 -4.34
C LYS A 547 -1.67 8.52 -3.08
N GLN A 548 -0.40 8.92 -3.04
CA GLN A 548 0.21 9.61 -1.90
C GLN A 548 0.37 11.11 -2.08
N ALA A 549 0.45 11.51 -3.34
CA ALA A 549 0.64 12.89 -3.73
C ALA A 549 -0.59 13.74 -3.36
N ASN A 550 -0.34 15.02 -3.08
CA ASN A 550 -1.39 16.02 -3.12
C ASN A 550 -1.96 16.14 -4.55
N GLU A 551 -3.00 16.95 -4.73
CA GLU A 551 -3.71 17.02 -6.00
C GLU A 551 -2.81 17.43 -7.17
N ASP A 552 -2.08 18.55 -7.03
CA ASP A 552 -1.18 19.07 -8.07
C ASP A 552 -0.10 18.06 -8.45
N THR A 553 0.53 17.44 -7.46
CA THR A 553 1.60 16.46 -7.67
C THR A 553 1.04 15.17 -8.28
N ALA A 554 -0.18 14.76 -7.90
CA ALA A 554 -0.85 13.62 -8.51
C ALA A 554 -1.17 13.88 -9.99
N VAL A 555 -1.62 15.08 -10.34
CA VAL A 555 -1.84 15.50 -11.74
C VAL A 555 -0.54 15.50 -12.52
N GLN A 556 0.56 16.03 -11.94
CA GLN A 556 1.88 15.96 -12.57
C GLN A 556 2.31 14.52 -12.83
N PHE A 557 2.19 13.62 -11.84
CA PHE A 557 2.47 12.20 -12.02
C PHE A 557 1.58 11.53 -13.07
N ALA A 558 0.29 11.88 -13.17
CA ALA A 558 -0.58 11.38 -14.22
C ALA A 558 -0.17 11.86 -15.61
N LYS A 559 0.33 13.11 -15.72
CA LYS A 559 0.92 13.63 -16.97
C LYS A 559 2.19 12.88 -17.34
N TYR A 560 3.10 12.65 -16.39
CA TYR A 560 4.31 11.84 -16.63
C TYR A 560 3.99 10.38 -16.96
N MET A 561 2.94 9.81 -16.37
CA MET A 561 2.47 8.48 -16.73
C MET A 561 2.07 8.40 -18.21
N ALA A 562 1.71 9.50 -18.90
CA ALA A 562 1.48 9.47 -20.35
C ALA A 562 2.74 9.04 -21.14
N ASP A 563 3.93 9.37 -20.61
CA ASP A 563 5.21 9.04 -21.22
C ASP A 563 5.71 7.63 -20.92
N ILE A 564 4.98 6.89 -20.10
CA ILE A 564 5.33 5.51 -19.71
C ILE A 564 4.21 4.57 -20.12
N ASN A 565 2.98 4.98 -19.86
CA ASN A 565 1.77 4.22 -20.05
C ASN A 565 0.57 5.11 -20.41
N PRO A 566 0.43 5.50 -21.68
CA PRO A 566 -0.65 6.41 -22.13
C PRO A 566 -2.05 5.80 -21.96
N PHE A 567 -2.15 4.47 -21.94
CA PHE A 567 -3.40 3.73 -21.86
C PHE A 567 -3.81 3.34 -20.43
N SER A 568 -3.01 3.65 -19.41
CA SER A 568 -3.35 3.34 -18.01
C SER A 568 -4.70 3.96 -17.61
N PRO A 569 -5.67 3.17 -17.10
CA PRO A 569 -6.92 3.69 -16.55
C PRO A 569 -6.70 4.64 -15.37
N GLN A 570 -5.66 4.42 -14.56
CA GLN A 570 -5.35 5.24 -13.41
C GLN A 570 -4.98 6.67 -13.80
N ARG A 571 -4.26 6.83 -14.91
CA ARG A 571 -3.98 8.15 -15.50
C ARG A 571 -5.28 8.89 -15.80
N GLY A 572 -6.19 8.24 -16.51
CA GLY A 572 -7.50 8.82 -16.85
C GLY A 572 -8.29 9.21 -15.60
N TYR A 573 -8.37 8.29 -14.63
CA TYR A 573 -9.04 8.53 -13.34
C TYR A 573 -8.51 9.78 -12.63
N VAL A 574 -7.19 9.94 -12.51
CA VAL A 574 -6.59 11.09 -11.81
C VAL A 574 -6.81 12.39 -12.58
N LEU A 575 -6.60 12.39 -13.90
CA LEU A 575 -6.78 13.59 -14.72
C LEU A 575 -8.24 14.06 -14.72
N ILE A 576 -9.20 13.14 -14.87
CA ILE A 576 -10.61 13.48 -14.83
C ILE A 576 -11.00 14.00 -13.45
N ASN A 577 -10.60 13.34 -12.36
CA ASN A 577 -11.01 13.76 -11.01
C ASN A 577 -10.36 15.07 -10.52
N LYS A 578 -9.09 15.32 -10.90
CA LYS A 578 -8.28 16.39 -10.32
C LYS A 578 -7.91 17.51 -11.29
N ASN A 579 -8.13 17.32 -12.60
CA ASN A 579 -7.79 18.29 -13.65
C ASN A 579 -8.94 18.48 -14.65
N TRP A 580 -10.19 18.35 -14.21
CA TRP A 580 -11.37 18.31 -15.07
C TRP A 580 -11.48 19.50 -16.04
N ALA A 581 -11.16 20.71 -15.59
CA ALA A 581 -11.24 21.91 -16.41
C ALA A 581 -10.42 21.81 -17.71
N ALA A 582 -9.22 21.22 -17.66
CA ALA A 582 -8.39 21.01 -18.84
C ALA A 582 -8.81 19.75 -19.62
N GLU A 583 -9.24 18.69 -18.93
CA GLU A 583 -9.64 17.44 -19.57
C GLU A 583 -11.00 17.50 -20.28
N ARG A 584 -11.81 18.53 -20.01
CA ARG A 584 -13.13 18.71 -20.63
C ARG A 584 -13.05 18.80 -22.16
N GLU A 585 -11.97 19.37 -22.70
CA GLU A 585 -11.72 19.43 -24.16
C GLU A 585 -11.48 18.04 -24.77
N HIS A 586 -11.13 17.05 -23.96
CA HIS A 586 -10.87 15.67 -24.36
C HIS A 586 -11.97 14.70 -23.91
N VAL A 587 -13.13 15.20 -23.44
CA VAL A 587 -14.20 14.38 -22.86
C VAL A 587 -14.61 13.23 -23.77
N GLU A 588 -14.76 13.46 -25.08
CA GLU A 588 -15.15 12.41 -26.05
C GLU A 588 -14.20 11.21 -26.06
N GLN A 589 -12.88 11.45 -25.90
CA GLN A 589 -11.90 10.37 -25.80
C GLN A 589 -12.07 9.58 -24.50
N TRP A 590 -12.41 10.28 -23.40
CA TRP A 590 -12.69 9.65 -22.12
C TRP A 590 -13.99 8.84 -22.15
N LEU A 591 -15.05 9.34 -22.81
CA LEU A 591 -16.33 8.62 -22.96
C LEU A 591 -16.14 7.29 -23.70
N GLN A 592 -15.36 7.27 -24.80
CA GLN A 592 -15.06 6.04 -25.53
C GLN A 592 -14.35 5.00 -24.66
N ARG A 593 -13.45 5.44 -23.78
CA ARG A 593 -12.72 4.55 -22.88
C ARG A 593 -13.57 4.05 -21.72
N ALA A 594 -14.53 4.86 -21.25
CA ALA A 594 -15.39 4.54 -20.12
C ALA A 594 -16.19 3.24 -20.31
N GLU A 595 -16.56 2.89 -21.55
CA GLU A 595 -17.28 1.65 -21.88
C GLU A 595 -16.52 0.36 -21.53
N SER A 596 -15.19 0.46 -21.45
CA SER A 596 -14.31 -0.68 -21.14
C SER A 596 -13.53 -0.49 -19.84
N GLN A 597 -13.50 0.70 -19.25
CA GLN A 597 -12.66 1.03 -18.10
C GLN A 597 -13.49 1.64 -16.96
N PRO A 598 -13.90 0.85 -15.95
CA PRO A 598 -14.78 1.31 -14.86
C PRO A 598 -14.23 2.51 -14.10
N ALA A 599 -12.92 2.56 -13.83
CA ALA A 599 -12.27 3.70 -13.18
C ALA A 599 -12.60 5.03 -13.88
N ILE A 600 -12.57 5.04 -15.22
CA ILE A 600 -12.86 6.22 -16.03
C ILE A 600 -14.35 6.53 -16.00
N ALA A 601 -15.21 5.51 -16.12
CA ALA A 601 -16.66 5.71 -16.02
C ALA A 601 -17.07 6.35 -14.68
N GLY A 602 -16.50 5.88 -13.56
CA GLY A 602 -16.80 6.43 -12.23
C GLY A 602 -16.26 7.85 -12.05
N ALA A 603 -15.06 8.15 -12.57
CA ALA A 603 -14.52 9.49 -12.54
C ALA A 603 -15.37 10.48 -13.35
N LEU A 604 -15.84 10.08 -14.54
CA LEU A 604 -16.73 10.88 -15.36
C LEU A 604 -18.08 11.10 -14.67
N ALA A 605 -18.67 10.04 -14.11
CA ALA A 605 -19.94 10.14 -13.41
C ALA A 605 -19.88 11.14 -12.23
N ALA A 606 -18.79 11.12 -11.46
CA ALA A 606 -18.55 12.07 -10.39
C ALA A 606 -18.41 13.52 -10.89
N GLN A 607 -17.76 13.75 -12.05
CA GLN A 607 -17.67 15.09 -12.62
C GLN A 607 -19.01 15.58 -13.20
N PHE A 608 -19.76 14.72 -13.87
CA PHE A 608 -21.10 15.06 -14.35
C PHE A 608 -22.03 15.41 -13.18
N GLU A 609 -21.94 14.72 -12.05
CA GLU A 609 -22.71 15.07 -10.85
C GLU A 609 -22.35 16.46 -10.30
N ARG A 610 -21.06 16.85 -10.34
CA ARG A 610 -20.59 18.19 -9.92
C ARG A 610 -21.02 19.29 -10.89
N ASP A 611 -21.09 18.97 -12.19
CA ASP A 611 -21.58 19.85 -13.25
C ASP A 611 -23.13 19.90 -13.31
N ASP A 612 -23.83 19.22 -12.40
CA ASP A 612 -25.30 19.06 -12.34
C ASP A 612 -25.92 18.38 -13.58
N ASP A 613 -25.12 17.64 -14.35
CA ASP A 613 -25.56 16.78 -15.46
C ASP A 613 -25.93 15.38 -14.92
N LEU A 614 -27.06 15.34 -14.22
CA LEU A 614 -27.51 14.15 -13.48
C LEU A 614 -27.82 12.96 -14.40
N GLU A 615 -28.22 13.20 -15.66
CA GLU A 615 -28.51 12.15 -16.64
C GLU A 615 -27.23 11.40 -17.04
N ASN A 616 -26.17 12.13 -17.41
CA ASN A 616 -24.90 11.50 -17.71
C ASN A 616 -24.25 10.89 -16.46
N ALA A 617 -24.38 11.53 -15.29
CA ALA A 617 -23.92 10.95 -14.03
C ALA A 617 -24.54 9.57 -13.77
N GLU A 618 -25.87 9.45 -13.88
CA GLU A 618 -26.57 8.17 -13.73
C GLU A 618 -26.11 7.14 -14.77
N LYS A 619 -26.02 7.53 -16.06
CA LYS A 619 -25.58 6.65 -17.14
C LYS A 619 -24.20 6.05 -16.84
N TYR A 620 -23.21 6.87 -16.48
CA TYR A 620 -21.85 6.38 -16.28
C TYR A 620 -21.67 5.64 -14.94
N TRP A 621 -22.45 5.96 -13.91
CA TRP A 621 -22.50 5.10 -12.72
C TRP A 621 -23.05 3.71 -13.03
N ARG A 622 -24.05 3.59 -13.90
CA ARG A 622 -24.56 2.28 -14.35
C ARG A 622 -23.53 1.50 -15.16
N ILE A 623 -22.82 2.16 -16.09
CA ILE A 623 -21.71 1.54 -16.84
C ILE A 623 -20.63 1.01 -15.88
N TYR A 624 -20.29 1.77 -14.83
CA TYR A 624 -19.38 1.29 -13.80
C TYR A 624 -19.93 0.02 -13.14
N ILE A 625 -21.16 0.08 -12.60
CA ILE A 625 -21.78 -1.01 -11.85
C ILE A 625 -21.87 -2.30 -12.66
N ASP A 626 -22.25 -2.21 -13.94
CA ASP A 626 -22.36 -3.36 -14.85
C ASP A 626 -21.02 -4.08 -15.03
N ALA A 627 -19.92 -3.34 -15.01
CA ALA A 627 -18.58 -3.89 -15.16
C ALA A 627 -17.93 -4.30 -13.83
N ALA A 628 -18.25 -3.59 -12.75
CA ALA A 628 -17.66 -3.72 -11.43
C ALA A 628 -18.69 -3.33 -10.35
N PRO A 629 -19.32 -4.30 -9.67
CA PRO A 629 -20.38 -4.03 -8.70
C PRO A 629 -19.83 -3.56 -7.35
N ASP A 630 -19.08 -2.45 -7.34
CA ASP A 630 -18.46 -1.91 -6.13
C ASP A 630 -19.45 -1.09 -5.29
N TYR A 631 -19.27 -1.19 -3.97
CA TYR A 631 -20.03 -0.41 -3.01
C TYR A 631 -20.07 1.08 -3.32
N GLU A 632 -18.92 1.69 -3.64
CA GLU A 632 -18.84 3.14 -3.84
C GLU A 632 -19.70 3.60 -5.03
N ALA A 633 -19.73 2.84 -6.12
CA ALA A 633 -20.55 3.17 -7.29
C ALA A 633 -22.05 2.99 -7.00
N TYR A 634 -22.43 1.89 -6.34
CA TYR A 634 -23.81 1.68 -5.90
C TYR A 634 -24.27 2.77 -4.92
N ALA A 635 -23.42 3.14 -3.95
CA ALA A 635 -23.73 4.17 -2.97
C ALA A 635 -23.81 5.56 -3.60
N ALA A 636 -22.91 5.89 -4.55
CA ALA A 636 -22.97 7.14 -5.31
C ALA A 636 -24.27 7.24 -6.12
N LEU A 637 -24.63 6.20 -6.88
CA LEU A 637 -25.86 6.18 -7.65
C LEU A 637 -27.11 6.22 -6.75
N ALA A 638 -27.10 5.51 -5.61
CA ALA A 638 -28.20 5.58 -4.65
C ALA A 638 -28.38 7.00 -4.07
N ARG A 639 -27.28 7.72 -3.77
CA ARG A 639 -27.33 9.12 -3.34
C ARG A 639 -27.86 10.04 -4.44
N LEU A 640 -27.46 9.83 -5.70
CA LEU A 640 -27.97 10.56 -6.85
C LEU A 640 -29.48 10.35 -7.04
N LEU A 641 -29.96 9.10 -6.94
CA LEU A 641 -31.38 8.76 -6.99
C LEU A 641 -32.16 9.38 -5.82
N TYR A 642 -31.56 9.43 -4.63
CA TYR A 642 -32.16 10.11 -3.48
C TYR A 642 -32.32 11.63 -3.72
N ARG A 643 -31.28 12.29 -4.27
CA ARG A 643 -31.31 13.71 -4.64
C ARG A 643 -32.37 14.04 -5.68
N THR A 644 -32.68 13.10 -6.56
CA THR A 644 -33.69 13.25 -7.64
C THR A 644 -35.07 12.72 -7.24
N GLU A 645 -35.34 12.61 -5.94
CA GLU A 645 -36.63 12.17 -5.37
C GLU A 645 -37.09 10.77 -5.79
N ARG A 646 -36.13 9.90 -6.17
CA ARG A 646 -36.34 8.49 -6.56
C ARG A 646 -35.90 7.52 -5.46
N GLN A 647 -36.33 7.76 -4.22
CA GLN A 647 -35.83 7.02 -3.04
C GLN A 647 -36.18 5.52 -3.07
N SER A 648 -37.33 5.15 -3.64
CA SER A 648 -37.71 3.74 -3.77
C SER A 648 -36.75 2.97 -4.69
N GLU A 649 -36.34 3.60 -5.80
CA GLU A 649 -35.34 3.04 -6.71
C GLU A 649 -33.96 2.98 -6.05
N ALA A 650 -33.58 4.00 -5.27
CA ALA A 650 -32.35 3.99 -4.49
C ALA A 650 -32.29 2.79 -3.52
N ILE A 651 -33.37 2.53 -2.78
CA ILE A 651 -33.45 1.38 -1.86
C ILE A 651 -33.37 0.06 -2.63
N GLN A 652 -34.06 -0.07 -3.77
CA GLN A 652 -34.00 -1.27 -4.61
C GLN A 652 -32.58 -1.53 -5.13
N LEU A 653 -31.89 -0.47 -5.57
CA LEU A 653 -30.50 -0.53 -6.01
C LEU A 653 -29.56 -0.97 -4.87
N CYS A 654 -29.73 -0.42 -3.67
CA CYS A 654 -28.98 -0.85 -2.49
C CYS A 654 -29.24 -2.33 -2.14
N GLN A 655 -30.48 -2.80 -2.28
CA GLN A 655 -30.83 -4.22 -2.07
C GLN A 655 -30.27 -5.14 -3.15
N GLU A 656 -30.11 -4.64 -4.38
CA GLU A 656 -29.43 -5.35 -5.45
C GLU A 656 -27.96 -5.58 -5.11
N PHE A 657 -27.25 -4.55 -4.62
CA PHE A 657 -25.87 -4.67 -4.14
C PHE A 657 -25.72 -5.80 -3.12
N LEU A 658 -26.66 -5.96 -2.19
CA LEU A 658 -26.63 -7.01 -1.16
C LEU A 658 -26.73 -8.44 -1.71
N LYS A 659 -26.98 -8.63 -3.02
CA LYS A 659 -26.93 -9.93 -3.70
C LYS A 659 -25.53 -10.27 -4.21
N HIS A 660 -24.64 -9.29 -4.29
CA HIS A 660 -23.24 -9.49 -4.68
C HIS A 660 -22.42 -10.00 -3.50
N GLU A 661 -21.33 -10.69 -3.81
CA GLU A 661 -20.39 -11.13 -2.78
C GLU A 661 -19.70 -9.92 -2.15
N ASP A 662 -19.64 -9.88 -0.81
CA ASP A 662 -18.92 -8.84 -0.08
C ASP A 662 -17.50 -9.28 0.26
N TYR A 663 -16.53 -8.43 -0.08
CA TYR A 663 -15.12 -8.65 0.17
C TYR A 663 -14.64 -8.03 1.50
N GLY A 664 -15.47 -7.23 2.17
CA GLY A 664 -15.13 -6.48 3.37
C GLY A 664 -16.32 -6.27 4.30
N LEU A 665 -16.66 -5.00 4.55
CA LEU A 665 -17.79 -4.58 5.38
C LEU A 665 -18.85 -3.84 4.57
N SER A 666 -18.76 -3.91 3.24
CA SER A 666 -19.60 -3.13 2.34
C SER A 666 -21.06 -3.53 2.39
N HIS A 667 -21.37 -4.81 2.67
CA HIS A 667 -22.77 -5.23 2.90
C HIS A 667 -23.37 -4.48 4.09
N GLY A 668 -22.59 -4.28 5.15
CA GLY A 668 -23.04 -3.59 6.34
C GLY A 668 -23.21 -2.10 6.09
N GLN A 669 -22.27 -1.48 5.35
CA GLN A 669 -22.36 -0.07 4.96
C GLN A 669 -23.58 0.17 4.07
N MET A 670 -23.86 -0.73 3.14
CA MET A 670 -25.06 -0.64 2.29
C MET A 670 -26.35 -0.79 3.11
N ARG A 671 -26.40 -1.72 4.08
CA ARG A 671 -27.54 -1.82 4.99
C ARG A 671 -27.67 -0.59 5.89
N GLN A 672 -26.57 0.00 6.34
CA GLN A 672 -26.57 1.27 7.05
C GLN A 672 -27.15 2.39 6.18
N LEU A 673 -26.76 2.47 4.90
CA LEU A 673 -27.32 3.45 3.97
C LEU A 673 -28.84 3.28 3.84
N ILE A 674 -29.34 2.05 3.64
CA ILE A 674 -30.78 1.76 3.62
C ILE A 674 -31.46 2.17 4.94
N ALA A 675 -30.87 1.80 6.08
CA ALA A 675 -31.43 2.14 7.40
C ALA A 675 -31.50 3.66 7.60
N ASN A 676 -30.44 4.39 7.26
CA ASN A 676 -30.39 5.84 7.34
C ASN A 676 -31.43 6.50 6.41
N THR A 677 -31.64 5.97 5.20
CA THR A 677 -32.70 6.45 4.29
C THR A 677 -34.08 6.33 4.94
N TYR A 678 -34.42 5.18 5.54
CA TYR A 678 -35.70 5.02 6.26
C TYR A 678 -35.78 5.89 7.52
N MET A 679 -34.68 6.03 8.28
CA MET A 679 -34.63 6.90 9.45
C MET A 679 -34.85 8.38 9.09
N ASN A 680 -34.31 8.85 7.95
CA ASN A 680 -34.55 10.20 7.45
C ASN A 680 -36.02 10.44 7.09
N GLN A 681 -36.71 9.39 6.62
CA GLN A 681 -38.15 9.38 6.39
C GLN A 681 -38.97 9.19 7.68
N LYS A 682 -38.29 9.09 8.84
CA LYS A 682 -38.88 8.78 10.16
C LYS A 682 -39.59 7.41 10.21
N ASP A 683 -39.29 6.51 9.28
CA ASP A 683 -39.77 5.13 9.29
C ASP A 683 -38.78 4.21 10.01
N PHE A 684 -38.69 4.39 11.33
CA PHE A 684 -37.76 3.63 12.17
C PHE A 684 -38.06 2.13 12.19
N ASN A 685 -39.30 1.72 11.91
CA ASN A 685 -39.68 0.31 11.87
C ASN A 685 -39.07 -0.39 10.66
N GLN A 686 -39.10 0.24 9.48
CA GLN A 686 -38.42 -0.29 8.29
C GLN A 686 -36.90 -0.18 8.39
N ALA A 687 -36.36 0.83 9.07
CA ALA A 687 -34.93 0.97 9.29
C ALA A 687 -34.36 -0.15 10.19
N LEU A 688 -35.10 -0.54 11.23
CA LEU A 688 -34.65 -1.46 12.27
C LEU A 688 -34.06 -2.79 11.76
N PRO A 689 -34.69 -3.56 10.84
CA PRO A 689 -34.12 -4.81 10.36
C PRO A 689 -32.76 -4.61 9.67
N PHE A 690 -32.59 -3.55 8.88
CA PHE A 690 -31.32 -3.25 8.21
C PHE A 690 -30.24 -2.78 9.20
N ALA A 691 -30.59 -1.89 10.13
CA ALA A 691 -29.68 -1.44 11.18
C ALA A 691 -29.23 -2.61 12.08
N THR A 692 -30.17 -3.50 12.42
CA THR A 692 -29.91 -4.70 13.22
C THR A 692 -28.98 -5.66 12.49
N ALA A 693 -29.25 -5.94 11.22
CA ALA A 693 -28.41 -6.82 10.40
C ALA A 693 -27.00 -6.24 10.22
N ALA A 694 -26.89 -4.94 9.90
CA ALA A 694 -25.60 -4.26 9.80
C ALA A 694 -24.78 -4.41 11.10
N ALA A 695 -25.38 -4.12 12.24
CA ALA A 695 -24.72 -4.20 13.55
C ALA A 695 -24.36 -5.64 13.95
N LYS A 696 -25.25 -6.61 13.74
CA LYS A 696 -25.01 -8.01 14.14
C LYS A 696 -23.98 -8.71 13.26
N GLU A 697 -24.02 -8.48 11.95
CA GLU A 697 -23.16 -9.20 11.00
C GLU A 697 -21.75 -8.62 10.94
N THR A 698 -21.61 -7.29 10.99
CA THR A 698 -20.28 -6.65 10.97
C THR A 698 -19.70 -6.47 12.36
N GLY A 699 -20.56 -6.21 13.35
CA GLY A 699 -20.15 -5.71 14.64
C GLY A 699 -19.41 -4.37 14.58
N ALA A 700 -19.50 -3.61 13.48
CA ALA A 700 -18.77 -2.35 13.29
C ALA A 700 -19.34 -1.23 14.16
N GLY A 701 -18.48 -0.34 14.66
CA GLY A 701 -18.91 0.76 15.55
C GLY A 701 -19.95 1.67 14.91
N TRP A 702 -19.76 2.05 13.63
CA TRP A 702 -20.74 2.83 12.87
C TRP A 702 -22.10 2.11 12.71
N ALA A 703 -22.08 0.79 12.54
CA ALA A 703 -23.30 -0.01 12.39
C ALA A 703 -24.05 -0.14 13.73
N MET A 704 -23.30 -0.38 14.81
CA MET A 704 -23.81 -0.41 16.18
C MET A 704 -24.42 0.94 16.55
N PHE A 705 -23.76 2.04 16.19
CA PHE A 705 -24.29 3.39 16.40
C PHE A 705 -25.60 3.61 15.64
N THR A 706 -25.68 3.28 14.36
CA THR A 706 -26.94 3.38 13.59
C THR A 706 -28.06 2.55 14.21
N LEU A 707 -27.77 1.33 14.68
CA LEU A 707 -28.76 0.52 15.41
C LEU A 707 -29.20 1.20 16.71
N ALA A 708 -28.28 1.71 17.51
CA ALA A 708 -28.61 2.42 18.74
C ALA A 708 -29.47 3.65 18.47
N SER A 709 -29.13 4.46 17.45
CA SER A 709 -29.93 5.62 17.05
C SER A 709 -31.33 5.23 16.58
N CYS A 710 -31.47 4.13 15.84
CA CYS A 710 -32.78 3.60 15.44
C CYS A 710 -33.60 3.16 16.67
N LEU A 711 -32.98 2.42 17.60
CA LEU A 711 -33.63 1.96 18.85
C LEU A 711 -34.04 3.13 19.75
N GLU A 712 -33.22 4.18 19.85
CA GLU A 712 -33.57 5.39 20.61
C GLU A 712 -34.80 6.10 20.06
N ASN A 713 -34.93 6.20 18.72
CA ASN A 713 -36.09 6.81 18.08
C ASN A 713 -37.34 5.94 18.16
N LEU A 714 -37.17 4.63 18.39
CA LEU A 714 -38.24 3.70 18.77
C LEU A 714 -38.50 3.66 20.29
N GLU A 715 -37.85 4.55 21.06
CA GLU A 715 -37.93 4.62 22.53
C GLU A 715 -37.47 3.34 23.27
N ARG A 716 -36.67 2.49 22.60
CA ARG A 716 -36.10 1.24 23.14
C ARG A 716 -34.75 1.49 23.82
N TYR A 717 -34.73 2.41 24.79
CA TYR A 717 -33.51 2.94 25.41
C TYR A 717 -32.59 1.89 26.05
N ASP A 718 -33.15 0.88 26.72
CA ASP A 718 -32.33 -0.15 27.38
C ASP A 718 -31.57 -1.02 26.37
N GLU A 719 -32.14 -1.21 25.18
CA GLU A 719 -31.48 -1.92 24.09
C GLU A 719 -30.42 -1.04 23.42
N ALA A 720 -30.72 0.25 23.20
CA ALA A 720 -29.75 1.21 22.69
C ALA A 720 -28.51 1.29 23.62
N ALA A 721 -28.73 1.40 24.94
CA ALA A 721 -27.66 1.45 25.95
C ALA A 721 -26.76 0.20 25.88
N LYS A 722 -27.36 -1.00 25.75
CA LYS A 722 -26.60 -2.26 25.61
C LYS A 722 -25.75 -2.28 24.34
N VAL A 723 -26.28 -1.83 23.21
CA VAL A 723 -25.56 -1.77 21.93
C VAL A 723 -24.39 -0.78 22.03
N LEU A 724 -24.63 0.42 22.58
CA LEU A 724 -23.59 1.44 22.75
C LEU A 724 -22.50 0.99 23.72
N ARG A 725 -22.86 0.34 24.83
CA ARG A 725 -21.88 -0.23 25.78
C ARG A 725 -21.01 -1.29 25.10
N ALA A 726 -21.63 -2.17 24.29
CA ALA A 726 -20.89 -3.16 23.52
C ALA A 726 -19.95 -2.49 22.49
N CYS A 727 -20.39 -1.39 21.86
CA CYS A 727 -19.57 -0.59 20.96
C CYS A 727 -18.36 0.02 21.69
N ASP A 728 -18.57 0.64 22.85
CA ASP A 728 -17.50 1.27 23.64
C ASP A 728 -16.47 0.25 24.13
N VAL A 729 -16.90 -0.93 24.60
CA VAL A 729 -16.00 -2.02 24.99
C VAL A 729 -15.13 -2.47 23.81
N ARG A 730 -15.71 -2.54 22.60
CA ARG A 730 -15.03 -3.07 21.42
C ARG A 730 -14.13 -2.05 20.72
N TYR A 731 -14.63 -0.82 20.51
CA TYR A 731 -13.98 0.22 19.71
C TYR A 731 -13.36 1.33 20.52
N GLN A 732 -13.49 1.27 21.84
CA GLN A 732 -12.99 2.30 22.74
C GLN A 732 -13.57 3.67 22.38
N THR A 733 -14.86 3.71 22.03
CA THR A 733 -15.61 4.93 21.71
C THR A 733 -16.22 5.52 22.98
N PRO A 734 -16.61 6.81 22.98
CA PRO A 734 -17.30 7.46 24.10
C PRO A 734 -18.83 7.36 24.05
N TYR A 735 -19.43 6.53 23.18
CA TYR A 735 -20.83 6.67 22.80
C TYR A 735 -21.80 6.27 23.92
N HIS A 736 -21.51 5.23 24.70
CA HIS A 736 -22.33 4.85 25.86
C HIS A 736 -22.28 5.92 26.94
N TYR A 737 -21.08 6.43 27.26
CA TYR A 737 -20.93 7.53 28.23
C TYR A 737 -21.74 8.77 27.82
N GLN A 738 -21.63 9.17 26.55
CA GLN A 738 -22.42 10.26 25.99
C GLN A 738 -23.92 9.99 26.07
N PHE A 739 -24.36 8.76 25.77
CA PHE A 739 -25.76 8.36 25.87
C PHE A 739 -26.31 8.48 27.29
N VAL A 740 -25.59 8.01 28.31
CA VAL A 740 -26.01 8.10 29.70
C VAL A 740 -26.18 9.56 30.13
N ILE A 741 -25.28 10.44 29.68
CA ILE A 741 -25.36 11.88 29.93
C ILE A 741 -26.49 12.52 29.14
N ARG A 742 -26.74 12.14 27.89
CA ARG A 742 -27.79 12.80 27.11
C ARG A 742 -29.19 12.40 27.56
N THR A 743 -29.37 11.12 27.89
CA THR A 743 -30.68 10.55 28.18
C THR A 743 -31.00 10.49 29.67
N GLY A 744 -29.98 10.43 30.55
CA GLY A 744 -30.16 10.12 31.97
C GLY A 744 -30.57 8.67 32.24
N ARG A 745 -30.34 7.79 31.25
CA ARG A 745 -30.59 6.34 31.37
C ARG A 745 -29.26 5.62 31.50
N GLY A 746 -29.13 4.74 32.49
CA GLY A 746 -27.91 3.99 32.77
C GLY A 746 -27.13 4.54 33.97
N ASP A 747 -25.99 3.89 34.28
CA ASP A 747 -25.10 4.26 35.38
C ASP A 747 -23.94 5.12 34.85
N LEU A 748 -23.90 6.38 35.26
CA LEU A 748 -22.91 7.36 34.80
C LEU A 748 -21.49 7.02 35.27
N GLU A 749 -21.35 6.49 36.49
CA GLU A 749 -20.07 6.09 37.06
C GLU A 749 -19.55 4.83 36.38
N GLU A 750 -20.44 3.88 36.08
CA GLU A 750 -20.07 2.67 35.32
C GLU A 750 -19.61 3.01 33.90
N ALA A 751 -20.34 3.89 33.21
CA ALA A 751 -19.96 4.33 31.88
C ALA A 751 -18.63 5.10 31.88
N TRP A 752 -18.38 5.94 32.89
CA TRP A 752 -17.10 6.63 33.04
C TRP A 752 -15.95 5.71 33.39
N LYS A 753 -16.17 4.72 34.25
CA LYS A 753 -15.16 3.70 34.60
C LYS A 753 -14.68 2.94 33.37
N LEU A 754 -15.57 2.72 32.39
CA LEU A 754 -15.21 2.16 31.09
C LEU A 754 -14.44 3.18 30.23
N GLN A 755 -14.91 4.43 30.16
CA GLN A 755 -14.38 5.45 29.25
C GLN A 755 -13.03 6.05 29.67
N ARG A 756 -12.78 6.20 30.98
CA ARG A 756 -11.60 6.90 31.49
C ARG A 756 -10.27 6.25 31.06
N PRO A 757 -10.06 4.93 31.19
CA PRO A 757 -8.82 4.28 30.74
C PRO A 757 -8.58 4.46 29.23
N ILE A 758 -9.65 4.48 28.44
CA ILE A 758 -9.60 4.70 26.99
C ILE A 758 -9.06 6.10 26.67
N LEU A 759 -9.66 7.12 27.28
CA LEU A 759 -9.22 8.51 27.09
C LEU A 759 -7.78 8.71 27.58
N GLN A 760 -7.44 8.12 28.72
CA GLN A 760 -6.09 8.18 29.27
C GLN A 760 -5.05 7.57 28.33
N LYS A 761 -5.38 6.42 27.71
CA LYS A 761 -4.51 5.77 26.73
C LYS A 761 -4.36 6.60 25.45
N ARG A 762 -5.45 7.17 24.93
CA ARG A 762 -5.46 7.89 23.64
C ARG A 762 -4.83 9.27 23.72
N LEU A 763 -5.19 10.04 24.73
CA LEU A 763 -4.80 11.45 24.85
C LEU A 763 -3.57 11.61 25.74
N GLY A 764 -3.28 10.64 26.61
CA GLY A 764 -2.26 10.75 27.65
C GLY A 764 -2.81 11.49 28.87
N ALA A 765 -2.46 11.00 30.06
CA ALA A 765 -2.99 11.51 31.34
C ALA A 765 -2.67 13.00 31.59
N ALA A 766 -1.61 13.53 30.99
CA ALA A 766 -1.19 14.91 31.12
C ALA A 766 -1.75 15.84 30.03
N SER A 767 -2.46 15.31 29.02
CA SER A 767 -3.04 16.17 27.98
C SER A 767 -4.17 17.01 28.54
N ALA A 768 -4.29 18.23 28.03
CA ALA A 768 -5.43 19.08 28.34
C ALA A 768 -6.75 18.36 28.06
N ASP A 769 -6.90 17.73 26.91
CA ASP A 769 -8.15 17.09 26.46
C ASP A 769 -8.61 15.98 27.41
N TYR A 770 -7.68 15.15 27.88
CA TYR A 770 -7.99 14.17 28.92
C TYR A 770 -8.49 14.85 30.19
N GLN A 771 -7.78 15.88 30.67
CA GLN A 771 -8.19 16.65 31.84
C GLN A 771 -9.55 17.33 31.63
N ARG A 772 -9.86 17.78 30.40
CA ARG A 772 -11.17 18.33 30.03
C ARG A 772 -12.29 17.31 30.24
N HIS A 773 -12.10 16.08 29.78
CA HIS A 773 -13.08 15.02 29.99
C HIS A 773 -13.25 14.65 31.48
N VAL A 774 -12.15 14.59 32.24
CA VAL A 774 -12.19 14.33 33.69
C VAL A 774 -12.95 15.42 34.43
N ALA A 775 -12.69 16.68 34.09
CA ALA A 775 -13.38 17.84 34.65
C ALA A 775 -14.89 17.80 34.36
N VAL A 776 -15.28 17.58 33.09
CA VAL A 776 -16.69 17.46 32.69
C VAL A 776 -17.38 16.34 33.47
N HIS A 777 -16.73 15.18 33.61
CA HIS A 777 -17.30 14.08 34.39
C HIS A 777 -17.55 14.47 35.86
N ALA A 778 -16.57 15.10 36.51
CA ALA A 778 -16.69 15.51 37.90
C ALA A 778 -17.78 16.58 38.12
N LEU A 779 -17.98 17.46 37.13
CA LEU A 779 -19.10 18.42 37.11
C LEU A 779 -20.45 17.70 36.98
N LEU A 780 -20.53 16.69 36.11
CA LEU A 780 -21.75 15.91 35.89
C LEU A 780 -22.17 15.07 37.12
N THR A 781 -21.24 14.67 37.99
CA THR A 781 -21.51 13.83 39.18
C THR A 781 -21.65 14.62 40.48
N SER A 782 -21.67 15.96 40.41
CA SER A 782 -21.75 16.86 41.57
C SER A 782 -20.61 16.66 42.59
N ALA A 783 -19.50 16.04 42.17
CA ALA A 783 -18.28 15.90 42.96
C ALA A 783 -17.43 17.17 42.87
N TYR A 784 -18.07 18.33 43.06
CA TYR A 784 -17.51 19.66 42.77
C TYR A 784 -16.20 19.96 43.51
N ALA A 785 -16.07 19.52 44.77
CA ALA A 785 -14.83 19.69 45.53
C ALA A 785 -13.63 18.93 44.90
N ASN A 786 -13.90 17.83 44.19
CA ASN A 786 -12.87 17.00 43.54
C ASN A 786 -12.60 17.43 42.09
N SER A 787 -13.41 18.32 41.49
CA SER A 787 -13.25 18.77 40.11
C SER A 787 -12.24 19.91 39.95
N MET A 788 -11.96 20.67 41.01
CA MET A 788 -11.11 21.87 40.94
C MET A 788 -9.69 21.57 40.46
N GLN A 789 -9.06 20.48 40.91
CA GLN A 789 -7.69 20.17 40.50
C GLN A 789 -7.60 19.74 39.03
N PRO A 790 -8.43 18.82 38.49
CA PRO A 790 -8.48 18.55 37.05
C PRO A 790 -8.80 19.80 36.20
N LEU A 791 -9.66 20.68 36.70
CA LEU A 791 -10.00 21.95 36.06
C LEU A 791 -8.81 22.91 36.01
N GLN A 792 -8.08 23.05 37.12
CA GLN A 792 -6.83 23.82 37.20
C GLN A 792 -5.77 23.24 36.27
N ASN A 793 -5.58 21.92 36.27
CA ASN A 793 -4.65 21.26 35.36
C ASN A 793 -5.04 21.53 33.89
N ALA A 794 -6.32 21.37 33.52
CA ALA A 794 -6.76 21.62 32.14
C ALA A 794 -6.59 23.10 31.74
N ALA A 795 -6.85 24.03 32.67
CA ALA A 795 -6.64 25.46 32.49
C ALA A 795 -5.16 25.80 32.27
N GLU A 796 -4.25 25.19 33.05
CA GLU A 796 -2.80 25.37 32.93
C GLU A 796 -2.26 24.82 31.60
N PHE A 797 -2.82 23.71 31.08
CA PHE A 797 -2.29 23.05 29.88
C PHE A 797 -2.80 23.62 28.56
N ALA A 798 -4.04 24.12 28.48
CA ALA A 798 -4.66 24.41 27.17
C ALA A 798 -4.99 25.88 26.89
N SER A 799 -4.84 26.80 27.85
CA SER A 799 -5.43 28.14 27.69
C SER A 799 -6.86 28.04 27.14
N THR A 800 -7.66 27.09 27.67
CA THR A 800 -9.06 26.91 27.30
C THR A 800 -9.94 27.52 28.39
N PRO A 801 -10.25 28.82 28.32
CA PRO A 801 -11.09 29.54 29.26
C PRO A 801 -12.41 28.84 29.60
N PHE A 802 -13.00 28.12 28.65
CA PHE A 802 -14.28 27.43 28.83
C PHE A 802 -14.40 26.62 30.14
N LEU A 803 -13.37 25.88 30.54
CA LEU A 803 -13.44 25.06 31.75
C LEU A 803 -13.36 25.86 33.05
N ILE A 804 -12.59 26.94 33.04
CA ILE A 804 -12.52 27.88 34.16
C ILE A 804 -13.92 28.49 34.38
N TYR A 805 -14.65 28.77 33.30
CA TYR A 805 -16.00 29.32 33.36
C TYR A 805 -17.00 28.28 33.85
N TYR A 806 -16.92 27.05 33.37
CA TYR A 806 -17.82 26.01 33.83
C TYR A 806 -17.63 25.68 35.31
N ALA A 807 -16.37 25.66 35.76
CA ALA A 807 -16.05 25.58 37.18
C ALA A 807 -16.70 26.71 37.96
N ALA A 808 -16.59 27.94 37.44
CA ALA A 808 -17.17 29.10 38.08
C ALA A 808 -18.71 29.11 38.06
N VAL A 809 -19.34 28.54 37.01
CA VAL A 809 -20.79 28.38 36.89
C VAL A 809 -21.33 27.49 38.01
N GLU A 810 -20.66 26.37 38.28
CA GLU A 810 -21.05 25.42 39.32
C GLU A 810 -20.56 25.84 40.73
N GLY A 811 -19.54 26.70 40.83
CA GLY A 811 -18.99 27.23 42.08
C GLY A 811 -19.75 28.38 42.72
N GLY A 812 -20.62 29.05 41.95
CA GLY A 812 -21.40 30.20 42.38
C GLY A 812 -20.90 31.52 41.80
N LEU A 813 -21.77 32.56 41.87
CA LEU A 813 -21.53 33.88 41.28
C LEU A 813 -20.16 34.54 41.57
N PRO A 814 -19.57 34.46 42.78
CA PRO A 814 -18.32 35.16 43.09
C PRO A 814 -17.12 34.69 42.27
N GLN A 815 -16.99 33.38 42.07
CA GLN A 815 -15.91 32.81 41.24
C GLN A 815 -16.13 33.12 39.76
N LEU A 816 -17.39 33.35 39.37
CA LEU A 816 -17.75 33.55 37.98
C LEU A 816 -17.48 34.96 37.49
N THR A 817 -17.62 35.98 38.32
CA THR A 817 -17.14 37.33 37.96
C THR A 817 -15.62 37.35 37.77
N GLU A 818 -14.86 36.69 38.64
CA GLU A 818 -13.40 36.61 38.53
C GLU A 818 -12.95 35.83 37.29
N ALA A 819 -13.61 34.72 36.99
CA ALA A 819 -13.42 33.98 35.74
C ALA A 819 -13.77 34.87 34.53
N ALA A 820 -14.93 35.54 34.58
CA ALA A 820 -15.46 36.44 33.57
C ALA A 820 -14.49 37.57 33.19
N GLU A 821 -13.89 38.20 34.20
CA GLU A 821 -12.85 39.21 34.08
C GLU A 821 -11.52 38.63 33.60
N ALA A 822 -11.27 37.33 33.77
CA ALA A 822 -10.09 36.67 33.20
C ALA A 822 -10.19 36.45 31.69
N LEU A 823 -11.36 36.13 31.09
CA LEU A 823 -11.49 36.17 29.62
C LEU A 823 -11.40 37.56 29.07
N GLN A 824 -12.00 38.53 29.76
CA GLN A 824 -11.90 39.91 29.32
C GLN A 824 -10.43 40.36 29.26
N ARG A 825 -9.55 39.78 30.09
CA ARG A 825 -8.10 40.00 30.02
C ARG A 825 -7.41 39.19 28.92
N GLN A 826 -8.05 38.17 28.35
CA GLN A 826 -7.58 37.43 27.17
C GLN A 826 -8.01 38.06 25.82
N ASP A 827 -8.59 39.27 25.82
CA ASP A 827 -9.03 40.02 24.62
C ASP A 827 -7.94 40.09 23.54
N GLU A 828 -6.66 40.12 23.94
CA GLU A 828 -5.52 40.15 23.01
C GLU A 828 -5.29 38.84 22.23
N ALA A 829 -5.72 37.69 22.76
CA ALA A 829 -5.50 36.37 22.15
C ALA A 829 -6.75 35.80 21.44
N SER A 830 -7.95 36.19 21.89
CA SER A 830 -9.23 35.80 21.27
C SER A 830 -10.32 36.82 21.60
N PRO A 831 -10.55 37.82 20.72
CA PRO A 831 -11.55 38.88 20.93
C PRO A 831 -12.97 38.35 21.14
N GLU A 832 -13.30 37.24 20.49
CA GLU A 832 -14.61 36.58 20.57
C GLU A 832 -14.88 36.03 21.98
N LEU A 833 -13.86 35.43 22.60
CA LEU A 833 -13.95 34.94 23.97
C LEU A 833 -14.00 36.08 24.99
N GLY A 834 -13.27 37.17 24.72
CA GLY A 834 -13.36 38.41 25.51
C GLY A 834 -14.77 38.99 25.50
N GLU A 835 -15.38 39.10 24.32
CA GLU A 835 -16.76 39.58 24.16
C GLU A 835 -17.77 38.65 24.85
N LEU A 836 -17.66 37.34 24.65
CA LEU A 836 -18.50 36.36 25.35
C LEU A 836 -18.42 36.53 26.88
N GLY A 837 -17.22 36.73 27.40
CA GLY A 837 -16.99 37.04 28.82
C GLY A 837 -17.73 38.30 29.26
N ARG A 838 -17.62 39.41 28.50
CA ARG A 838 -18.33 40.67 28.78
C ARG A 838 -19.84 40.48 28.83
N LEU A 839 -20.42 39.75 27.87
CA LEU A 839 -21.86 39.48 27.81
C LEU A 839 -22.36 38.68 29.01
N ILE A 840 -21.59 37.68 29.46
CA ILE A 840 -21.91 36.89 30.66
C ILE A 840 -21.92 37.77 31.92
N VAL A 841 -20.90 38.62 32.12
CA VAL A 841 -20.86 39.56 33.28
C VAL A 841 -22.07 40.49 33.26
N SER A 842 -22.35 41.06 32.09
CA SER A 842 -23.46 42.00 31.88
C SER A 842 -24.80 41.35 32.24
N ALA A 843 -25.04 40.13 31.74
CA ALA A 843 -26.26 39.39 31.98
C ALA A 843 -26.49 39.13 33.48
N LEU A 844 -25.45 38.68 34.19
CA LEU A 844 -25.56 38.31 35.60
C LEU A 844 -25.66 39.52 36.53
N SER A 845 -24.93 40.60 36.20
CA SER A 845 -24.95 41.83 37.00
C SER A 845 -26.28 42.56 36.90
N SER A 846 -26.86 42.60 35.69
CA SER A 846 -28.14 43.26 35.43
C SER A 846 -29.36 42.37 35.71
N LYS A 847 -29.16 41.05 35.86
CA LYS A 847 -30.21 40.02 35.83
C LYS A 847 -31.08 40.08 34.57
N HIS A 848 -30.51 40.51 33.45
CA HIS A 848 -31.18 40.59 32.16
C HIS A 848 -30.22 40.21 31.04
N VAL A 849 -30.64 39.32 30.13
CA VAL A 849 -29.78 38.82 29.07
C VAL A 849 -29.75 39.79 27.88
N PRO A 850 -28.57 40.30 27.47
CA PRO A 850 -28.43 41.16 26.29
C PRO A 850 -28.56 40.34 25.00
N SER A 851 -29.79 39.91 24.69
CA SER A 851 -30.12 38.92 23.65
C SER A 851 -29.55 39.30 22.27
N LYS A 852 -29.66 40.59 21.90
CA LYS A 852 -29.17 41.10 20.62
C LYS A 852 -27.65 40.97 20.48
N ASP A 853 -26.91 41.15 21.56
CA ASP A 853 -25.45 41.09 21.53
C ASP A 853 -24.96 39.64 21.45
N PHE A 854 -25.66 38.71 22.13
CA PHE A 854 -25.43 37.28 21.94
C PHE A 854 -25.75 36.82 20.52
N GLU A 855 -26.85 37.29 19.93
CA GLU A 855 -27.22 37.00 18.54
C GLU A 855 -26.18 37.53 17.56
N ASN A 856 -25.72 38.77 17.74
CA ASN A 856 -24.61 39.33 16.95
C ASN A 856 -23.34 38.49 17.09
N LEU A 857 -23.01 38.02 18.29
CA LEU A 857 -21.82 37.19 18.51
C LEU A 857 -21.93 35.82 17.82
N LEU A 858 -23.14 35.24 17.78
CA LEU A 858 -23.41 34.00 17.05
C LEU A 858 -23.28 34.19 15.52
N GLU A 859 -23.81 35.29 14.98
CA GLU A 859 -23.70 35.59 13.55
C GLU A 859 -22.25 35.81 13.09
N ASN A 860 -21.39 36.30 13.97
CA ASN A 860 -20.00 36.65 13.67
C ASN A 860 -18.97 35.61 14.14
N ALA A 861 -19.40 34.49 14.70
CA ALA A 861 -18.51 33.47 15.24
C ALA A 861 -17.60 32.86 14.16
N SER A 862 -16.28 32.90 14.38
CA SER A 862 -15.28 32.40 13.42
C SER A 862 -15.17 30.89 13.31
N SER A 863 -15.72 30.13 14.26
CA SER A 863 -15.54 28.67 14.32
C SER A 863 -16.71 27.94 14.97
N ALA A 864 -16.90 26.67 14.55
CA ALA A 864 -17.92 25.78 15.09
C ALA A 864 -17.79 25.50 16.60
N PRO A 865 -16.58 25.28 17.17
CA PRO A 865 -16.44 25.13 18.63
C PRO A 865 -16.88 26.38 19.40
N PHE A 866 -16.59 27.57 18.87
CA PHE A 866 -17.01 28.82 19.49
C PHE A 866 -18.53 29.05 19.38
N LEU A 867 -19.16 28.68 18.26
CA LEU A 867 -20.63 28.70 18.13
C LEU A 867 -21.32 27.84 19.20
N GLY A 868 -20.88 26.59 19.37
CA GLY A 868 -21.44 25.70 20.40
C GLY A 868 -21.29 26.27 21.82
N LEU A 869 -20.15 26.90 22.08
CA LEU A 869 -19.85 27.57 23.34
C LEU A 869 -20.78 28.78 23.60
N THR A 870 -20.92 29.66 22.62
CA THR A 870 -21.75 30.86 22.70
C THR A 870 -23.22 30.48 22.91
N HIS A 871 -23.72 29.48 22.17
CA HIS A 871 -25.06 28.94 22.38
C HIS A 871 -25.26 28.40 23.80
N PHE A 872 -24.28 27.67 24.34
CA PHE A 872 -24.37 27.14 25.70
C PHE A 872 -24.50 28.26 26.74
N PHE A 873 -23.61 29.26 26.70
CA PHE A 873 -23.62 30.35 27.67
C PHE A 873 -24.81 31.28 27.52
N TYR A 874 -25.28 31.50 26.29
CA TYR A 874 -26.51 32.25 26.06
C TYR A 874 -27.71 31.54 26.73
N ALA A 875 -27.86 30.23 26.49
CA ALA A 875 -28.90 29.43 27.14
C ALA A 875 -28.79 29.43 28.67
N TRP A 876 -27.56 29.35 29.18
CA TRP A 876 -27.28 29.38 30.61
C TRP A 876 -27.61 30.73 31.26
N CYS A 877 -27.23 31.85 30.64
CA CYS A 877 -27.62 33.18 31.11
C CYS A 877 -29.14 33.34 31.14
N LEU A 878 -29.85 32.86 30.11
CA LEU A 878 -31.33 32.83 30.10
C LEU A 878 -31.88 32.02 31.28
N GLU A 879 -31.26 30.87 31.60
CA GLU A 879 -31.63 30.05 32.76
C GLU A 879 -31.43 30.79 34.09
N GLN A 880 -30.28 31.47 34.28
CA GLN A 880 -29.96 32.19 35.51
C GLN A 880 -30.82 33.45 35.72
N CYS A 881 -31.17 34.15 34.63
CA CYS A 881 -32.02 35.34 34.67
C CYS A 881 -33.51 35.01 34.74
N GLY A 882 -33.90 33.74 34.59
CA GLY A 882 -35.31 33.31 34.62
C GLY A 882 -36.11 33.75 33.38
N GLU A 883 -35.45 33.88 32.23
CA GLU A 883 -36.05 34.37 30.98
C GLU A 883 -36.71 33.23 30.15
N GLU A 884 -37.15 33.53 28.92
CA GLU A 884 -38.00 32.67 28.08
C GLU A 884 -37.46 31.23 27.91
N ARG A 885 -38.16 30.27 28.53
CA ARG A 885 -37.82 28.83 28.51
C ARG A 885 -37.63 28.27 27.10
N GLU A 886 -38.38 28.75 26.12
CA GLU A 886 -38.30 28.27 24.74
C GLU A 886 -36.98 28.65 24.06
N LYS A 887 -36.50 29.89 24.27
CA LYS A 887 -35.18 30.33 23.79
C LYS A 887 -34.05 29.56 24.46
N MET A 888 -34.15 29.37 25.79
CA MET A 888 -33.20 28.55 26.54
C MET A 888 -33.11 27.12 25.97
N VAL A 889 -34.24 26.46 25.74
CA VAL A 889 -34.25 25.11 25.14
C VAL A 889 -33.65 25.12 23.74
N THR A 890 -33.98 26.12 22.93
CA THR A 890 -33.43 26.26 21.57
C THR A 890 -31.91 26.36 21.58
N HIS A 891 -31.34 27.27 22.38
CA HIS A 891 -29.90 27.46 22.41
C HIS A 891 -29.14 26.30 23.07
N TYR A 892 -29.68 25.65 24.10
CA TYR A 892 -29.07 24.42 24.57
C TYR A 892 -29.12 23.29 23.52
N THR A 893 -30.20 23.20 22.74
CA THR A 893 -30.29 22.24 21.62
C THR A 893 -29.22 22.56 20.58
N SER A 894 -29.08 23.83 20.19
CA SER A 894 -28.01 24.24 19.26
C SER A 894 -26.62 23.93 19.81
N ALA A 895 -26.36 24.14 21.11
CA ALA A 895 -25.08 23.83 21.72
C ALA A 895 -24.73 22.33 21.67
N THR A 896 -25.73 21.44 21.69
CA THR A 896 -25.52 19.99 21.53
C THR A 896 -25.18 19.56 20.10
N ASP A 897 -25.46 20.38 19.09
CA ASP A 897 -25.21 20.05 17.67
C ASP A 897 -23.74 20.18 17.25
N TYR A 898 -22.90 20.84 18.04
CA TYR A 898 -21.50 21.10 17.70
C TYR A 898 -20.55 20.02 18.24
N GLU A 899 -20.31 18.99 17.41
CA GLU A 899 -19.53 17.79 17.74
C GLU A 899 -18.09 18.07 18.19
N GLN A 900 -17.46 19.11 17.63
CA GLN A 900 -16.09 19.52 18.01
C GLN A 900 -16.00 20.09 19.44
N SER A 901 -17.14 20.31 20.09
CA SER A 901 -17.25 20.80 21.47
C SER A 901 -17.86 19.73 22.40
N LEU A 902 -17.46 18.46 22.26
CA LEU A 902 -18.02 17.35 23.04
C LEU A 902 -18.25 17.67 24.54
N PRO A 903 -17.31 18.29 25.29
CA PRO A 903 -17.56 18.83 26.63
C PRO A 903 -18.81 19.71 26.76
N THR A 904 -18.95 20.72 25.89
CA THR A 904 -20.08 21.66 25.86
C THR A 904 -21.40 20.95 25.55
N GLY A 905 -21.41 20.04 24.58
CA GLY A 905 -22.60 19.27 24.25
C GLY A 905 -23.07 18.35 25.39
N LEU A 906 -22.14 17.72 26.12
CA LEU A 906 -22.47 16.90 27.28
C LEU A 906 -23.13 17.72 28.41
N LEU A 907 -22.61 18.92 28.62
CA LEU A 907 -23.08 19.85 29.63
C LEU A 907 -24.44 20.47 29.25
N ALA A 908 -24.60 20.94 28.01
CA ALA A 908 -25.89 21.38 27.47
C ALA A 908 -26.97 20.29 27.62
N SER A 909 -26.61 19.04 27.36
CA SER A 909 -27.51 17.89 27.53
C SER A 909 -27.95 17.69 28.98
N GLN A 910 -27.06 17.91 29.96
CA GLN A 910 -27.42 17.87 31.39
C GLN A 910 -28.43 18.98 31.73
N HIS A 911 -28.21 20.21 31.27
CA HIS A 911 -29.12 21.32 31.51
C HIS A 911 -30.50 21.07 30.87
N LEU A 912 -30.56 20.61 29.62
CA LEU A 912 -31.82 20.23 28.94
C LEU A 912 -32.63 19.20 29.74
N ARG A 913 -31.96 18.24 30.39
CA ARG A 913 -32.61 17.28 31.30
C ARG A 913 -33.13 17.94 32.56
N ARG A 914 -32.32 18.78 33.21
CA ARG A 914 -32.69 19.50 34.46
C ARG A 914 -33.96 20.32 34.26
N ILE A 915 -34.07 21.03 33.14
CA ILE A 915 -35.23 21.87 32.79
C ILE A 915 -36.40 21.08 32.17
N LYS A 916 -36.31 19.75 32.13
CA LYS A 916 -37.33 18.85 31.55
C LYS A 916 -37.72 19.21 30.11
N ALA A 917 -36.75 19.56 29.24
CA ALA A 917 -37.00 19.83 27.82
C ALA A 917 -37.62 18.60 27.12
N PRO A 918 -38.42 18.72 26.06
CA PRO A 918 -38.97 17.57 25.34
C PRO A 918 -37.86 16.61 24.85
N PRO A 919 -38.04 15.29 24.87
CA PRO A 919 -37.02 14.33 24.42
C PRO A 919 -36.48 14.61 23.01
N ALA A 920 -37.34 15.04 22.08
CA ALA A 920 -36.96 15.42 20.72
C ALA A 920 -35.97 16.59 20.65
N LYS A 921 -35.96 17.48 21.66
CA LYS A 921 -35.00 18.60 21.80
C LYS A 921 -33.74 18.21 22.58
N ARG A 922 -33.67 16.97 23.08
CA ARG A 922 -32.48 16.37 23.71
C ARG A 922 -31.76 15.41 22.76
N GLN A 923 -32.30 15.16 21.57
CA GLN A 923 -31.76 14.24 20.58
C GLN A 923 -30.89 14.99 19.58
N THR A 924 -29.69 15.31 19.99
CA THR A 924 -28.77 16.07 19.16
C THR A 924 -27.36 15.57 19.46
N PHE A 925 -27.13 14.41 18.85
CA PHE A 925 -25.83 13.91 18.40
C PHE A 925 -26.10 12.92 17.26
N VAL A 926 -27.05 13.27 16.38
CA VAL A 926 -27.26 12.58 15.10
C VAL A 926 -26.85 13.57 14.02
N GLY A 927 -25.58 13.98 14.08
CA GLY A 927 -24.88 14.21 12.84
C GLY A 927 -24.84 12.86 12.13
N LEU A 928 -25.87 12.60 11.31
CA LEU A 928 -25.64 11.85 10.08
C LEU A 928 -24.41 12.54 9.50
N GLN A 929 -23.25 11.89 9.60
CA GLN A 929 -22.19 12.20 8.68
C GLN A 929 -22.86 12.11 7.32
N SER A 930 -23.09 13.25 6.67
CA SER A 930 -22.78 13.30 5.26
C SER A 930 -21.36 12.74 5.20
N PRO A 931 -21.14 11.54 4.64
CA PRO A 931 -19.80 11.10 4.37
C PRO A 931 -19.30 12.02 3.25
N GLN A 932 -18.77 13.18 3.64
CA GLN A 932 -17.95 14.03 2.80
C GLN A 932 -16.51 13.80 3.21
#